data_AF-A0A453KHQ5-F1
#
_entry.id   AF-A0A453KHQ5-F1
#
_cell.length_a   1.000
_cell.length_b   1.000
_cell.length_c   1.000
_cell.angle_alpha   90.00
_cell.angle_beta   90.00
_cell.angle_gamma   90.00
#
_symmetry.space_group_name_H-M   'P 1'
#
loop_
_entity.id
_entity.type
_entity.pdbx_description
1 polymer ?
#
loop_
_entity_poly.entity_id
_entity_poly.type
_entity_poly.pdbx_seq_one_letter_code
_entity_poly.pdbx_strand_id
1 'polypeptide(L)'
;MEPAEGILLIVESLTLEANESDISISQSVFTTSVEETGACEQAKKIVLMFLERLCHPVGTKKSNKQQRNEEMVARILPYLTYGEPAAMEVLVEHFEPYLRDWSEFDRLQKQHEENKKDDNLSQKASMQRSAVENFVRVSESLKTSSCGERLKEIILEKGITKAALGHLKERFASAGLASSRTSAEWAAGLKLPSIPFILSMLKGLAKGHLPTQKCVDEEGILPLLHALEGVPGENEIGARAENLLDTLANKENNGDGFLWGKIQELRHATRDEMRRRALQKREILLKGLGMRQEFGSDGGRRIVVSQPIIEGFDDVEEEEEGLACMVCREGYTLRPTDMLGVYAFSKRVNLGATSSGSGRGDCVFTTVSHFNIIHYQCHQEAKRADAALKTPKKEWDGATLRNNETLCNCIFPLRGPSVPHGQYNRCVDQYWDQLNSQGRADGSRLRLLTYDIVLMLARFATGASFSTDCKGGGKESNSRFLPFMIQMASHLVDGSANQQRHSMAKAISTYLSSSLSTSESPSRVSASPPGARGSPGSPEETVQFMMVNSLLSESYESWTQHRPAFLQRGIYHAYMQHKHGRSALKLSAESSSSAARSDEGSSADPNDDGKRLFAIVQSMLVYTGLVEQLQQFFKKGKSSGTSKSSQKDEASSKWESTMKERLSNMKEMVGLSKDLLSWLDDMTSSEDLQEAFDVMGALPDVFSSGYTKCDDFVRAAIQAGRS
;
A
#
# COMPACT_ATOMS: atom_id res chain seq x y z
N MET A 1 29.30 -20.96 27.77
CA MET A 1 28.84 -21.29 26.41
C MET A 1 27.68 -22.24 26.61
N GLU A 2 26.46 -21.69 26.72
CA GLU A 2 25.31 -22.42 27.24
C GLU A 2 24.70 -23.32 26.14
N PRO A 3 24.34 -24.57 26.45
CA PRO A 3 23.81 -25.55 25.48
C PRO A 3 22.52 -25.11 24.75
N ALA A 4 21.90 -23.98 25.15
CA ALA A 4 20.73 -23.41 24.50
C ALA A 4 21.03 -22.70 23.16
N GLU A 5 22.22 -22.11 22.97
CA GLU A 5 22.61 -21.47 21.69
C GLU A 5 22.90 -22.49 20.59
N GLY A 6 23.45 -23.66 20.97
CA GLY A 6 23.65 -24.77 20.05
C GLY A 6 22.32 -25.34 19.53
N ILE A 7 21.33 -25.48 20.41
CA ILE A 7 19.98 -25.94 20.02
C ILE A 7 19.29 -24.90 19.12
N LEU A 8 19.48 -23.60 19.37
CA LEU A 8 18.87 -22.53 18.56
C LEU A 8 19.39 -22.51 17.12
N LEU A 9 20.71 -22.63 16.93
CA LEU A 9 21.33 -22.68 15.61
C LEU A 9 20.97 -23.97 14.86
N ILE A 10 20.83 -25.09 15.57
CA ILE A 10 20.40 -26.37 14.98
C ILE A 10 18.94 -26.28 14.55
N VAL A 11 18.05 -25.67 15.34
CA VAL A 11 16.65 -25.47 14.97
C VAL A 11 16.51 -24.50 13.80
N GLU A 12 17.31 -23.42 13.76
CA GLU A 12 17.30 -22.45 12.66
C GLU A 12 17.84 -23.06 11.35
N SER A 13 18.92 -23.86 11.42
CA SER A 13 19.43 -24.65 10.29
C SER A 13 18.43 -25.72 9.82
N LEU A 14 17.77 -26.44 10.73
CA LEU A 14 16.76 -27.45 10.37
C LEU A 14 15.51 -26.79 9.77
N THR A 15 15.12 -25.59 10.21
CA THR A 15 14.03 -24.82 9.58
C THR A 15 14.38 -24.25 8.22
N LEU A 16 15.68 -24.10 7.90
CA LEU A 16 16.18 -23.70 6.57
C LEU A 16 16.30 -24.92 5.64
N GLU A 17 16.84 -26.06 6.09
CA GLU A 17 16.94 -27.28 5.29
C GLU A 17 15.57 -27.91 4.97
N ALA A 18 14.60 -27.82 5.89
CA ALA A 18 13.23 -28.26 5.65
C ALA A 18 12.45 -27.35 4.67
N ASN A 19 12.97 -26.17 4.33
CA ASN A 19 12.35 -25.27 3.34
C ASN A 19 12.81 -25.51 1.89
N GLU A 20 13.85 -26.32 1.66
CA GLU A 20 14.38 -26.53 0.30
C GLU A 20 14.09 -27.93 -0.29
N SER A 21 13.48 -28.83 0.48
CA SER A 21 13.44 -30.25 0.10
C SER A 21 12.05 -30.87 0.20
N ASP A 22 11.37 -31.02 -0.95
CA ASP A 22 10.44 -32.14 -1.17
C ASP A 22 11.25 -33.44 -1.16
N ILE A 23 11.60 -33.95 0.03
CA ILE A 23 12.28 -35.24 0.16
C ILE A 23 11.33 -36.23 0.84
N SER A 24 10.88 -37.18 0.02
CA SER A 24 10.48 -38.51 0.44
C SER A 24 11.42 -39.02 1.53
N ILE A 25 10.90 -39.17 2.75
CA ILE A 25 11.64 -39.66 3.92
C ILE A 25 12.16 -41.06 3.60
N SER A 26 13.39 -41.11 3.09
CA SER A 26 14.17 -42.33 2.93
C SER A 26 14.83 -42.57 4.28
N GLN A 27 14.51 -43.71 4.87
CA GLN A 27 15.12 -44.28 6.07
C GLN A 27 16.66 -44.16 6.05
N SER A 28 17.26 -43.23 6.81
CA SER A 28 18.69 -43.34 7.14
C SER A 28 19.25 -42.40 8.22
N VAL A 29 18.49 -41.90 9.22
CA VAL A 29 19.11 -41.29 10.43
C VAL A 29 18.36 -41.61 11.74
N PHE A 30 17.78 -42.80 11.88
CA PHE A 30 17.37 -43.31 13.20
C PHE A 30 17.43 -44.85 13.20
N THR A 31 18.64 -45.41 13.22
CA THR A 31 18.82 -46.77 13.76
C THR A 31 18.95 -46.68 15.27
N THR A 32 17.82 -46.57 15.95
CA THR A 32 17.63 -47.14 17.28
C THR A 32 16.13 -47.30 17.45
N SER A 33 15.69 -48.55 17.45
CA SER A 33 14.33 -48.98 17.75
C SER A 33 13.89 -48.41 19.10
N VAL A 34 13.18 -47.29 19.08
CA VAL A 34 12.42 -46.78 20.23
C VAL A 34 11.03 -46.41 19.69
N GLU A 35 10.06 -47.09 20.28
CA GLU A 35 8.61 -47.03 20.11
C GLU A 35 8.06 -45.68 19.56
N GLU A 36 7.17 -45.73 18.56
CA GLU A 36 6.45 -44.57 17.99
C GLU A 36 5.78 -43.69 19.07
N THR A 37 5.46 -44.27 20.23
CA THR A 37 4.95 -43.60 21.43
C THR A 37 5.93 -42.58 22.04
N GLY A 38 7.24 -42.78 21.88
CA GLY A 38 8.29 -41.95 22.48
C GLY A 38 8.49 -40.60 21.78
N ALA A 39 8.36 -40.56 20.45
CA ALA A 39 8.53 -39.34 19.66
C ALA A 39 7.38 -38.34 19.90
N CYS A 40 6.14 -38.85 19.98
CA CYS A 40 4.94 -38.05 20.26
C CYS A 40 5.01 -37.37 21.64
N GLU A 41 5.39 -38.13 22.68
CA GLU A 41 5.59 -37.60 24.04
C GLU A 41 6.77 -36.62 24.13
N GLN A 42 7.80 -36.80 23.30
CA GLN A 42 8.93 -35.88 23.25
C GLN A 42 8.54 -34.53 22.62
N ALA A 43 7.81 -34.52 21.50
CA ALA A 43 7.29 -33.29 20.88
C ALA A 43 6.39 -32.51 21.84
N LYS A 44 5.47 -33.22 22.53
CA LYS A 44 4.59 -32.64 23.55
C LYS A 44 5.37 -32.01 24.71
N LYS A 45 6.40 -32.68 25.25
CA LYS A 45 7.26 -32.14 26.30
C LYS A 45 8.04 -30.91 25.85
N ILE A 46 8.53 -30.90 24.61
CA ILE A 46 9.23 -29.74 24.03
C ILE A 46 8.26 -28.54 23.98
N VAL A 47 7.07 -28.73 23.42
CA VAL A 47 6.04 -27.66 23.36
C VAL A 47 5.72 -27.13 24.76
N LEU A 48 5.45 -27.99 25.75
CA LEU A 48 5.18 -27.58 27.14
C LEU A 48 6.33 -26.75 27.74
N MET A 49 7.58 -27.18 27.55
CA MET A 49 8.75 -26.44 28.04
C MET A 49 8.84 -25.02 27.43
N PHE A 50 8.50 -24.88 26.15
CA PHE A 50 8.50 -23.57 25.49
C PHE A 50 7.28 -22.71 25.87
N LEU A 51 6.12 -23.32 26.15
CA LEU A 51 4.94 -22.64 26.67
C LEU A 51 5.18 -22.12 28.10
N GLU A 52 5.81 -22.90 28.97
CA GLU A 52 6.22 -22.43 30.31
C GLU A 52 7.14 -21.21 30.24
N ARG A 53 7.97 -21.14 29.19
CA ARG A 53 8.84 -19.98 28.95
C ARG A 53 8.08 -18.74 28.47
N LEU A 54 6.87 -18.88 27.95
CA LEU A 54 5.97 -17.75 27.66
C LEU A 54 5.26 -17.25 28.92
N CYS A 55 5.09 -18.10 29.94
CA CYS A 55 4.50 -17.75 31.24
C CYS A 55 5.57 -17.24 32.21
N HIS A 56 5.81 -15.93 32.23
CA HIS A 56 6.80 -15.34 33.15
C HIS A 56 6.27 -15.02 34.56
N PRO A 57 7.14 -15.09 35.59
CA PRO A 57 6.75 -14.79 36.96
C PRO A 57 6.23 -13.37 37.12
N VAL A 58 5.06 -13.32 37.72
CA VAL A 58 4.32 -12.18 38.24
C VAL A 58 5.21 -11.08 38.84
N GLY A 59 5.10 -9.84 38.32
CA GLY A 59 5.53 -8.63 39.03
C GLY A 59 6.86 -7.98 38.61
N THR A 60 7.54 -8.45 37.55
CA THR A 60 8.76 -7.80 37.04
C THR A 60 8.53 -7.15 35.67
N LYS A 61 8.99 -5.90 35.48
CA LYS A 61 8.96 -5.23 34.17
C LYS A 61 9.80 -6.05 33.18
N LYS A 62 9.17 -6.57 32.12
CA LYS A 62 9.86 -7.33 31.07
C LYS A 62 10.99 -6.49 30.48
N SER A 63 12.20 -7.05 30.44
CA SER A 63 13.29 -6.45 29.67
C SER A 63 12.98 -6.59 28.18
N ASN A 64 13.42 -5.64 27.35
CA ASN A 64 13.33 -5.73 25.89
C ASN A 64 13.88 -7.07 25.35
N LYS A 65 14.92 -7.65 25.97
CA LYS A 65 15.46 -8.96 25.59
C LYS A 65 14.46 -10.10 25.84
N GLN A 66 13.74 -10.02 26.96
CA GLN A 66 12.80 -11.04 27.41
C GLN A 66 11.54 -11.05 26.53
N GLN A 67 11.02 -9.86 26.22
CA GLN A 67 9.93 -9.70 25.26
C GLN A 67 10.28 -10.27 23.88
N ARG A 68 11.48 -10.02 23.37
CA ARG A 68 11.95 -10.57 22.08
C ARG A 68 12.08 -12.10 22.10
N ASN A 69 12.51 -12.66 23.22
CA ASN A 69 12.60 -14.11 23.37
C ASN A 69 11.21 -14.75 23.37
N GLU A 70 10.24 -14.17 24.09
CA GLU A 70 8.84 -14.60 24.06
C GLU A 70 8.26 -14.52 22.64
N GLU A 71 8.50 -13.43 21.92
CA GLU A 71 8.06 -13.24 20.53
C GLU A 71 8.64 -14.31 19.59
N MET A 72 9.95 -14.60 19.69
CA MET A 72 10.58 -15.65 18.88
C MET A 72 10.02 -17.03 19.22
N VAL A 73 9.85 -17.32 20.52
CA VAL A 73 9.25 -18.58 20.98
C VAL A 73 7.85 -18.73 20.39
N ALA A 74 7.00 -17.70 20.44
CA ALA A 74 5.66 -17.72 19.87
C ALA A 74 5.67 -18.05 18.36
N ARG A 75 6.62 -17.50 17.60
CA ARG A 75 6.74 -17.75 16.16
C ARG A 75 7.21 -19.16 15.81
N ILE A 76 8.05 -19.78 16.66
CA ILE A 76 8.56 -21.14 16.40
C ILE A 76 7.66 -22.25 16.95
N LEU A 77 6.76 -21.94 17.89
CA LEU A 77 5.88 -22.93 18.54
C LEU A 77 5.15 -23.86 17.57
N PRO A 78 4.54 -23.38 16.45
CA PRO A 78 3.92 -24.27 15.48
C PRO A 78 4.86 -25.34 14.92
N TYR A 79 6.13 -24.98 14.72
CA TYR A 79 7.14 -25.85 14.13
C TYR A 79 7.66 -26.89 15.14
N LEU A 80 7.68 -26.53 16.42
CA LEU A 80 8.08 -27.43 17.51
C LEU A 80 7.08 -28.57 17.76
N THR A 81 5.88 -28.49 17.16
CA THR A 81 4.92 -29.60 17.17
C THR A 81 5.37 -30.75 16.26
N TYR A 82 6.26 -30.52 15.29
CA TYR A 82 6.70 -31.49 14.29
C TYR A 82 5.57 -32.18 13.50
N GLY A 83 4.35 -31.61 13.48
CA GLY A 83 3.20 -32.28 12.85
C GLY A 83 2.45 -33.24 13.79
N GLU A 84 2.93 -33.43 15.03
CA GLU A 84 2.38 -34.39 15.98
C GLU A 84 1.05 -33.87 16.60
N PRO A 85 -0.06 -34.60 16.46
CA PRO A 85 -1.39 -34.11 16.87
C PRO A 85 -1.49 -33.80 18.36
N ALA A 86 -0.93 -34.66 19.21
CA ALA A 86 -0.96 -34.45 20.66
C ALA A 86 -0.16 -33.21 21.10
N ALA A 87 0.91 -32.87 20.38
CA ALA A 87 1.69 -31.67 20.65
C ALA A 87 0.97 -30.40 20.15
N MET A 88 0.30 -30.49 19.00
CA MET A 88 -0.58 -29.45 18.46
C MET A 88 -1.76 -29.15 19.38
N GLU A 89 -2.44 -30.17 19.89
CA GLU A 89 -3.55 -30.03 20.83
C GLU A 89 -3.11 -29.28 22.10
N VAL A 90 -1.97 -29.67 22.69
CA VAL A 90 -1.42 -29.00 23.88
C VAL A 90 -1.08 -27.54 23.62
N LEU A 91 -0.54 -27.22 22.43
CA LEU A 91 -0.30 -25.85 22.02
C LEU A 91 -1.60 -25.04 22.00
N VAL A 92 -2.66 -25.58 21.39
CA VAL A 92 -3.96 -24.88 21.30
C VAL A 92 -4.63 -24.76 22.66
N GLU A 93 -4.61 -25.82 23.48
CA GLU A 93 -5.20 -25.86 24.82
C GLU A 93 -4.59 -24.84 25.78
N HIS A 94 -3.30 -24.52 25.61
CA HIS A 94 -2.65 -23.47 26.39
C HIS A 94 -3.28 -22.09 26.18
N PHE A 95 -3.65 -21.76 24.94
CA PHE A 95 -4.19 -20.44 24.58
C PHE A 95 -5.71 -20.38 24.63
N GLU A 96 -6.40 -21.51 24.50
CA GLU A 96 -7.86 -21.61 24.47
C GLU A 96 -8.57 -20.76 25.55
N PRO A 97 -8.17 -20.77 26.84
CA PRO A 97 -8.86 -20.01 27.88
C PRO A 97 -8.92 -18.50 27.64
N TYR A 98 -7.99 -17.96 26.86
CA TYR A 98 -7.87 -16.52 26.58
C TYR A 98 -8.56 -16.09 25.29
N LEU A 99 -9.04 -17.04 24.48
CA LEU A 99 -9.52 -16.79 23.11
C LEU A 99 -11.00 -17.11 22.90
N ARG A 100 -11.70 -17.57 23.95
CA ARG A 100 -13.13 -17.93 23.88
C ARG A 100 -14.06 -16.82 24.34
N ASP A 101 -13.68 -16.04 25.35
CA ASP A 101 -14.51 -14.97 25.91
C ASP A 101 -13.83 -13.60 25.71
N TRP A 102 -14.02 -13.04 24.52
CA TRP A 102 -13.51 -11.72 24.16
C TRP A 102 -14.22 -10.57 24.91
N SER A 103 -15.43 -10.80 25.43
CA SER A 103 -16.13 -9.83 26.26
C SER A 103 -15.50 -9.72 27.65
N GLU A 104 -15.06 -10.85 28.22
CA GLU A 104 -14.25 -10.88 29.44
C GLU A 104 -12.93 -10.13 29.24
N PHE A 105 -12.25 -10.38 28.11
CA PHE A 105 -11.02 -9.67 27.74
C PHE A 105 -11.21 -8.15 27.73
N ASP A 106 -12.18 -7.65 26.97
CA ASP A 106 -12.45 -6.21 26.88
C ASP A 106 -12.78 -5.60 28.25
N ARG A 107 -13.57 -6.31 29.06
CA ARG A 107 -13.94 -5.89 30.41
C ARG A 107 -12.72 -5.79 31.32
N LEU A 108 -11.84 -6.79 31.31
CA LEU A 108 -10.63 -6.80 32.13
C LEU A 108 -9.67 -5.67 31.75
N GLN A 109 -9.50 -5.42 30.45
CA GLN A 109 -8.68 -4.31 29.97
C GLN A 109 -9.26 -2.95 30.37
N LYS A 110 -10.58 -2.78 30.27
CA LYS A 110 -11.26 -1.54 30.68
C LYS A 110 -11.13 -1.29 32.19
N GLN A 111 -11.36 -2.32 33.02
CA GLN A 111 -11.19 -2.21 34.47
C GLN A 111 -9.76 -1.82 34.85
N HIS A 112 -8.75 -2.37 34.17
CA HIS A 112 -7.36 -1.99 34.38
C HIS A 112 -7.09 -0.53 34.00
N GLU A 113 -7.65 -0.06 32.88
CA GLU A 113 -7.51 1.33 32.45
C GLU A 113 -8.15 2.33 33.42
N GLU A 114 -9.31 1.97 33.97
CA GLU A 114 -10.02 2.76 34.99
C GLU A 114 -9.30 2.73 36.35
N ASN A 115 -8.60 1.64 36.67
CA ASN A 115 -8.02 1.39 37.98
C ASN A 115 -6.53 1.01 37.93
N LYS A 116 -5.72 1.87 37.29
CA LYS A 116 -4.27 1.66 37.05
C LYS A 116 -3.39 1.41 38.29
N LYS A 117 -3.93 1.64 39.50
CA LYS A 117 -3.21 1.46 40.78
C LYS A 117 -3.42 0.08 41.42
N ASP A 118 -4.33 -0.74 40.91
CA ASP A 118 -4.52 -2.12 41.37
C ASP A 118 -3.49 -3.04 40.69
N ASP A 119 -2.46 -3.42 41.44
CA ASP A 119 -1.38 -4.27 40.95
C ASP A 119 -1.87 -5.67 40.53
N ASN A 120 -2.89 -6.23 41.20
CA ASN A 120 -3.43 -7.55 40.87
C ASN A 120 -4.20 -7.52 39.54
N LEU A 121 -5.01 -6.49 39.36
CA LEU A 121 -5.78 -6.27 38.13
C LEU A 121 -4.86 -5.96 36.95
N SER A 122 -3.87 -5.09 37.15
CA SER A 122 -2.83 -4.76 36.16
C SER A 122 -2.09 -6.00 35.68
N GLN A 123 -1.70 -6.86 36.63
CA GLN A 123 -1.01 -8.11 36.32
C GLN A 123 -1.90 -9.07 35.52
N LYS A 124 -3.17 -9.27 35.91
CA LYS A 124 -4.10 -10.15 35.18
C LYS A 124 -4.36 -9.64 33.76
N ALA A 125 -4.63 -8.35 33.61
CA ALA A 125 -4.86 -7.72 32.30
C ALA A 125 -3.64 -7.82 31.38
N SER A 126 -2.44 -7.60 31.92
CA SER A 126 -1.18 -7.73 31.18
C SER A 126 -0.89 -9.18 30.77
N MET A 127 -1.12 -10.14 31.66
CA MET A 127 -0.95 -11.57 31.38
C MET A 127 -1.88 -12.03 30.26
N GLN A 128 -3.16 -11.68 30.34
CA GLN A 128 -4.15 -12.04 29.33
C GLN A 128 -3.82 -11.38 27.98
N ARG A 129 -3.47 -10.08 27.96
CA ARG A 129 -3.03 -9.38 26.74
C ARG A 129 -1.81 -10.06 26.11
N SER A 130 -0.81 -10.41 26.92
CA SER A 130 0.41 -11.08 26.45
C SER A 130 0.10 -12.46 25.85
N ALA A 131 -0.84 -13.22 26.42
CA ALA A 131 -1.24 -14.52 25.88
C ALA A 131 -1.92 -14.38 24.51
N VAL A 132 -2.83 -13.41 24.37
CA VAL A 132 -3.51 -13.10 23.09
C VAL A 132 -2.49 -12.64 22.03
N GLU A 133 -1.59 -11.72 22.37
CA GLU A 133 -0.53 -11.26 21.46
C GLU A 133 0.36 -12.40 20.97
N ASN A 134 0.74 -13.31 21.87
CA ASN A 134 1.54 -14.48 21.51
C ASN A 134 0.78 -15.42 20.58
N PHE A 135 -0.52 -15.64 20.79
CA PHE A 135 -1.31 -16.46 19.90
C PHE A 135 -1.51 -15.82 18.52
N VAL A 136 -1.65 -14.48 18.43
CA VAL A 136 -1.67 -13.79 17.14
C VAL A 136 -0.38 -14.08 16.36
N ARG A 137 0.79 -14.01 17.00
CA ARG A 137 2.08 -14.35 16.38
C ARG A 137 2.17 -15.82 15.95
N VAL A 138 1.66 -16.74 16.77
CA VAL A 138 1.52 -18.16 16.42
C VAL A 138 0.72 -18.28 15.13
N SER A 139 -0.47 -17.65 15.07
CA SER A 139 -1.37 -17.73 13.91
C SER A 139 -0.79 -17.14 12.63
N GLU A 140 -0.07 -16.02 12.71
CA GLU A 140 0.57 -15.37 11.56
C GLU A 140 1.80 -16.14 11.06
N SER A 141 2.38 -17.00 11.90
CA SER A 141 3.54 -17.84 11.56
C SER A 141 3.16 -19.18 10.92
N LEU A 142 1.86 -19.51 10.86
CA LEU A 142 1.38 -20.75 10.25
C LEU A 142 1.54 -20.71 8.72
N LYS A 143 2.39 -21.59 8.19
CA LYS A 143 2.56 -21.77 6.74
C LYS A 143 1.37 -22.51 6.11
N THR A 144 1.29 -22.42 4.79
CA THR A 144 0.40 -23.22 3.93
C THR A 144 1.04 -24.58 3.66
N SER A 145 1.26 -25.36 4.72
CA SER A 145 1.80 -26.71 4.69
C SER A 145 0.82 -27.65 5.42
N SER A 146 0.93 -28.97 5.20
CA SER A 146 0.05 -29.96 5.86
C SER A 146 0.04 -29.85 7.39
N CYS A 147 1.18 -29.56 8.01
CA CYS A 147 1.30 -29.30 9.45
C CYS A 147 0.56 -28.03 9.87
N GLY A 148 0.71 -26.94 9.10
CA GLY A 148 0.02 -25.68 9.35
C GLY A 148 -1.50 -25.77 9.13
N GLU A 149 -1.94 -26.51 8.11
CA GLU A 149 -3.36 -26.79 7.85
C GLU A 149 -3.98 -27.57 9.00
N ARG A 150 -3.36 -28.67 9.44
CA ARG A 150 -3.86 -29.47 10.56
C ARG A 150 -3.98 -28.69 11.86
N LEU A 151 -3.00 -27.83 12.16
CA LEU A 151 -3.08 -26.98 13.34
C LEU A 151 -4.23 -25.96 13.24
N LYS A 152 -4.52 -25.43 12.04
CA LYS A 152 -5.69 -24.58 11.80
C LYS A 152 -7.01 -25.35 11.91
N GLU A 153 -7.06 -26.61 11.50
CA GLU A 153 -8.21 -27.50 11.72
C GLU A 153 -8.51 -27.66 13.21
N ILE A 154 -7.50 -27.99 14.03
CA ILE A 154 -7.66 -28.14 15.48
C ILE A 154 -8.16 -26.82 16.11
N ILE A 155 -7.61 -25.66 15.70
CA ILE A 155 -8.06 -24.35 16.18
C ILE A 155 -9.53 -24.08 15.80
N LEU A 156 -9.94 -24.50 14.60
CA LEU A 156 -11.32 -24.38 14.13
C LEU A 156 -12.27 -25.31 14.90
N GLU A 157 -11.87 -26.57 15.13
CA GLU A 157 -12.62 -27.58 15.89
C GLU A 157 -12.82 -27.19 17.35
N LYS A 158 -11.81 -26.59 17.99
CA LYS A 158 -11.90 -26.03 19.35
C LYS A 158 -12.82 -24.79 19.42
N GLY A 159 -13.30 -24.29 18.29
CA GLY A 159 -14.28 -23.19 18.22
C GLY A 159 -13.69 -21.80 18.46
N ILE A 160 -12.37 -21.65 18.46
CA ILE A 160 -11.68 -20.37 18.68
C ILE A 160 -12.03 -19.37 17.58
N THR A 161 -11.96 -19.81 16.32
CA THR A 161 -12.33 -18.99 15.16
C THR A 161 -13.77 -18.50 15.26
N LYS A 162 -14.70 -19.39 15.65
CA LYS A 162 -16.12 -19.06 15.76
C LYS A 162 -16.41 -18.09 16.92
N ALA A 163 -15.73 -18.24 18.05
CA ALA A 163 -15.84 -17.29 19.17
C ALA A 163 -15.40 -15.87 18.76
N ALA A 164 -14.30 -15.77 18.01
CA ALA A 164 -13.80 -14.48 17.52
C ALA A 164 -14.76 -13.83 16.51
N LEU A 165 -15.28 -14.61 15.56
CA LEU A 165 -16.28 -14.14 14.59
C LEU A 165 -17.59 -13.71 15.28
N GLY A 166 -18.04 -14.48 16.27
CA GLY A 166 -19.22 -14.18 17.08
C GLY A 166 -19.07 -12.85 17.84
N HIS A 167 -17.92 -12.60 18.47
CA HIS A 167 -17.65 -11.34 19.16
C HIS A 167 -17.69 -10.13 18.23
N LEU A 168 -17.08 -10.24 17.03
CA LEU A 168 -17.15 -9.18 16.03
C LEU A 168 -18.61 -8.89 15.64
N LYS A 169 -19.43 -9.91 15.41
CA LYS A 169 -20.85 -9.71 15.10
C LYS A 169 -21.61 -9.07 16.22
N GLU A 170 -21.40 -9.50 17.46
CA GLU A 170 -22.15 -8.99 18.60
C GLU A 170 -21.83 -7.51 18.83
N ARG A 171 -20.54 -7.15 18.80
CA ARG A 171 -20.08 -5.78 19.01
C ARG A 171 -20.46 -4.83 17.88
N PHE A 172 -20.67 -5.36 16.69
CA PHE A 172 -21.06 -4.60 15.51
C PHE A 172 -22.39 -5.09 14.93
N ALA A 173 -23.33 -5.57 15.76
CA ALA A 173 -24.58 -6.18 15.30
C ALA A 173 -25.43 -5.23 14.44
N SER A 174 -25.28 -3.94 14.68
CA SER A 174 -25.93 -2.84 13.96
C SER A 174 -25.25 -2.49 12.62
N ALA A 175 -24.04 -2.97 12.36
CA ALA A 175 -23.15 -2.54 11.27
C ALA A 175 -23.60 -2.91 9.84
N GLY A 176 -24.48 -3.91 9.71
CA GLY A 176 -25.00 -4.37 8.42
C GLY A 176 -25.90 -3.36 7.70
N LEU A 177 -26.31 -2.29 8.38
CA LEU A 177 -27.14 -1.21 7.83
C LEU A 177 -26.26 0.00 7.52
N ALA A 178 -26.31 0.54 6.30
CA ALA A 178 -25.49 1.67 5.84
C ALA A 178 -25.61 2.96 6.70
N SER A 179 -26.61 3.04 7.59
CA SER A 179 -26.85 4.13 8.56
C SER A 179 -26.17 3.93 9.94
N SER A 180 -25.41 2.86 10.14
CA SER A 180 -24.89 2.45 11.45
C SER A 180 -23.45 2.89 11.76
N ARG A 181 -22.67 3.32 10.75
CA ARG A 181 -21.26 3.74 10.93
C ARG A 181 -21.09 5.00 11.78
N THR A 182 -22.18 5.73 12.02
CA THR A 182 -22.24 6.93 12.89
C THR A 182 -22.89 6.64 14.24
N SER A 183 -23.25 5.39 14.53
CA SER A 183 -23.87 5.05 15.81
C SER A 183 -22.86 5.08 16.96
N ALA A 184 -23.33 5.40 18.16
CA ALA A 184 -22.51 5.34 19.37
C ALA A 184 -21.98 3.92 19.63
N GLU A 185 -22.73 2.89 19.24
CA GLU A 185 -22.33 1.48 19.34
C GLU A 185 -21.15 1.16 18.43
N TRP A 186 -21.16 1.64 17.18
CA TRP A 186 -20.04 1.48 16.25
C TRP A 186 -18.77 2.14 16.79
N ALA A 187 -18.89 3.40 17.23
CA ALA A 187 -17.76 4.13 17.82
C ALA A 187 -17.24 3.47 19.10
N ALA A 188 -18.12 2.90 19.93
CA ALA A 188 -17.73 2.13 21.11
C ALA A 188 -17.02 0.83 20.72
N GLY A 189 -17.51 0.13 19.70
CA GLY A 189 -16.89 -1.08 19.15
C GLY A 189 -15.47 -0.84 18.64
N LEU A 190 -15.22 0.27 17.94
CA LEU A 190 -13.89 0.64 17.44
C LEU A 190 -12.86 0.96 18.54
N LYS A 191 -13.32 1.25 19.76
CA LYS A 191 -12.45 1.51 20.92
C LYS A 191 -12.09 0.24 21.71
N LEU A 192 -12.66 -0.91 21.34
CA LEU A 192 -12.42 -2.16 22.06
C LEU A 192 -11.04 -2.73 21.75
N PRO A 193 -10.26 -3.09 22.79
CA PRO A 193 -8.90 -3.61 22.61
C PRO A 193 -8.86 -4.99 21.94
N SER A 194 -9.94 -5.78 21.95
CA SER A 194 -9.98 -7.09 21.31
C SER A 194 -9.90 -7.03 19.77
N ILE A 195 -10.45 -5.97 19.15
CA ILE A 195 -10.72 -5.93 17.71
C ILE A 195 -9.45 -6.05 16.86
N PRO A 196 -8.37 -5.29 17.12
CA PRO A 196 -7.14 -5.43 16.34
C PRO A 196 -6.53 -6.83 16.42
N PHE A 197 -6.59 -7.48 17.60
CA PHE A 197 -6.07 -8.83 17.80
C PHE A 197 -6.88 -9.88 17.04
N ILE A 198 -8.21 -9.78 17.08
CA ILE A 198 -9.10 -10.69 16.35
C ILE A 198 -8.84 -10.60 14.84
N LEU A 199 -8.74 -9.38 14.28
CA LEU A 199 -8.51 -9.19 12.84
C LEU A 199 -7.17 -9.79 12.38
N SER A 200 -6.09 -9.56 13.14
CA SER A 200 -4.78 -10.15 12.85
C SER A 200 -4.75 -11.67 13.00
N MET A 201 -5.38 -12.20 14.05
CA MET A 201 -5.50 -13.64 14.25
C MET A 201 -6.24 -14.31 13.09
N LEU A 202 -7.40 -13.77 12.70
CA LEU A 202 -8.19 -14.29 11.59
C LEU A 202 -7.42 -14.24 10.26
N LYS A 203 -6.60 -13.20 10.02
CA LYS A 203 -5.73 -13.11 8.85
C LYS A 203 -4.75 -14.28 8.79
N GLY A 204 -4.07 -14.58 9.89
CA GLY A 204 -3.14 -15.71 9.98
C GLY A 204 -3.83 -17.07 9.78
N LEU A 205 -4.99 -17.26 10.43
CA LEU A 205 -5.76 -18.51 10.36
C LEU A 205 -6.43 -18.74 9.00
N ALA A 206 -6.83 -17.69 8.28
CA ALA A 206 -7.51 -17.82 7.00
C ALA A 206 -6.56 -18.03 5.83
N LYS A 207 -5.29 -17.61 5.95
CA LYS A 207 -4.28 -17.73 4.91
C LYS A 207 -4.04 -19.19 4.53
N GLY A 208 -4.30 -19.57 3.28
CA GLY A 208 -4.17 -20.91 2.70
C GLY A 208 -5.01 -21.98 3.38
N HIS A 209 -6.13 -21.64 4.02
CA HIS A 209 -6.94 -22.63 4.74
C HIS A 209 -8.44 -22.48 4.46
N LEU A 210 -8.92 -23.28 3.50
CA LEU A 210 -10.30 -23.26 3.00
C LEU A 210 -11.36 -23.48 4.10
N PRO A 211 -11.22 -24.41 5.07
CA PRO A 211 -12.21 -24.56 6.13
C PRO A 211 -12.42 -23.30 6.97
N THR A 212 -11.33 -22.56 7.29
CA THR A 212 -11.45 -21.27 7.98
C THR A 212 -12.16 -20.24 7.10
N GLN A 213 -11.85 -20.18 5.80
CA GLN A 213 -12.51 -19.26 4.87
C GLN A 213 -14.01 -19.54 4.74
N LYS A 214 -14.41 -20.82 4.72
CA LYS A 214 -15.82 -21.21 4.75
C LYS A 214 -16.51 -20.81 6.04
N CYS A 215 -15.85 -20.98 7.19
CA CYS A 215 -16.37 -20.53 8.48
C CYS A 215 -16.61 -19.01 8.49
N VAL A 216 -15.67 -18.22 7.95
CA VAL A 216 -15.83 -16.76 7.79
C VAL A 216 -17.04 -16.40 6.93
N ASP A 217 -17.28 -17.15 5.85
CA ASP A 217 -18.40 -16.96 4.93
C ASP A 217 -19.76 -17.37 5.51
N GLU A 218 -19.83 -18.53 6.16
CA GLU A 218 -21.02 -19.06 6.83
C GLU A 218 -21.45 -18.16 7.98
N GLU A 219 -20.48 -17.58 8.69
CA GLU A 219 -20.75 -16.57 9.69
C GLU A 219 -21.14 -15.22 9.02
N GLY A 220 -20.98 -15.00 7.72
CA GLY A 220 -21.51 -13.79 7.07
C GLY A 220 -20.88 -12.49 7.59
N ILE A 221 -19.60 -12.54 8.00
CA ILE A 221 -18.88 -11.39 8.57
C ILE A 221 -18.34 -10.44 7.49
N LEU A 222 -18.33 -10.85 6.21
CA LEU A 222 -17.71 -10.10 5.13
C LEU A 222 -18.22 -8.65 4.99
N PRO A 223 -19.54 -8.36 5.09
CA PRO A 223 -20.03 -6.98 5.05
C PRO A 223 -19.48 -6.13 6.21
N LEU A 224 -19.32 -6.72 7.40
CA LEU A 224 -18.72 -6.04 8.56
C LEU A 224 -17.23 -5.76 8.31
N LEU A 225 -16.46 -6.74 7.85
CA LEU A 225 -15.04 -6.55 7.54
C LEU A 225 -14.85 -5.46 6.49
N HIS A 226 -15.70 -5.44 5.46
CA HIS A 226 -15.67 -4.41 4.44
C HIS A 226 -16.08 -3.02 4.97
N ALA A 227 -16.99 -2.95 5.95
CA ALA A 227 -17.28 -1.69 6.63
C ALA A 227 -16.10 -1.20 7.48
N LEU A 228 -15.38 -2.12 8.16
CA LEU A 228 -14.19 -1.82 8.94
C LEU A 228 -13.01 -1.36 8.07
N GLU A 229 -12.88 -1.89 6.85
CA GLU A 229 -11.87 -1.48 5.85
C GLU A 229 -11.85 0.04 5.62
N GLY A 230 -13.01 0.70 5.68
CA GLY A 230 -13.14 2.15 5.48
C GLY A 230 -12.96 3.00 6.75
N VAL A 231 -12.56 2.42 7.88
CA VAL A 231 -12.38 3.15 9.15
C VAL A 231 -10.99 3.82 9.22
N PRO A 232 -10.91 5.16 9.26
CA PRO A 232 -9.65 5.86 9.51
C PRO A 232 -9.26 5.78 11.00
N GLY A 233 -7.96 5.74 11.33
CA GLY A 233 -7.50 5.98 12.72
C GLY A 233 -6.31 5.16 13.24
N GLU A 234 -5.87 5.52 14.46
CA GLU A 234 -4.63 5.05 15.12
C GLU A 234 -4.59 3.56 15.50
N ASN A 235 -5.75 2.92 15.70
CA ASN A 235 -5.82 1.50 16.10
C ASN A 235 -5.59 0.51 14.93
N GLU A 236 -5.27 1.02 13.74
CA GLU A 236 -4.98 0.24 12.52
C GLU A 236 -6.11 -0.74 12.12
N ILE A 237 -7.33 -0.53 12.60
CA ILE A 237 -8.47 -1.43 12.36
C ILE A 237 -8.78 -1.54 10.87
N GLY A 238 -8.81 -0.40 10.15
CA GLY A 238 -9.03 -0.37 8.71
C GLY A 238 -7.96 -1.14 7.94
N ALA A 239 -6.68 -0.89 8.21
CA ALA A 239 -5.57 -1.61 7.59
C ALA A 239 -5.60 -3.12 7.91
N ARG A 240 -5.95 -3.52 9.13
CA ARG A 240 -6.05 -4.94 9.51
C ARG A 240 -7.23 -5.63 8.81
N ALA A 241 -8.36 -4.95 8.69
CA ALA A 241 -9.53 -5.43 7.96
C ALA A 241 -9.24 -5.56 6.45
N GLU A 242 -8.59 -4.55 5.84
CA GLU A 242 -8.13 -4.57 4.45
C GLU A 242 -7.20 -5.76 4.20
N ASN A 243 -6.17 -5.94 5.04
CA ASN A 243 -5.22 -7.06 4.92
C ASN A 243 -5.89 -8.44 5.08
N LEU A 244 -6.90 -8.56 5.94
CA LEU A 244 -7.69 -9.79 6.08
C LEU A 244 -8.52 -10.05 4.80
N LEU A 245 -9.23 -9.04 4.29
CA LEU A 245 -10.02 -9.16 3.05
C LEU A 245 -9.13 -9.49 1.85
N ASP A 246 -7.96 -8.88 1.74
CA ASP A 246 -6.98 -9.19 0.70
C ASP A 246 -6.45 -10.62 0.82
N THR A 247 -6.23 -11.11 2.05
CA THR A 247 -5.85 -12.52 2.29
C THR A 247 -6.95 -13.47 1.83
N LEU A 248 -8.22 -13.16 2.14
CA LEU A 248 -9.38 -13.96 1.73
C LEU A 248 -9.65 -13.90 0.21
N ALA A 249 -9.21 -12.83 -0.45
CA ALA A 249 -9.38 -12.60 -1.88
C ALA A 249 -8.16 -13.01 -2.73
N ASN A 250 -7.01 -13.33 -2.14
CA ASN A 250 -5.79 -13.65 -2.88
C ASN A 250 -5.99 -14.95 -3.70
N LYS A 251 -5.77 -14.93 -5.02
CA LYS A 251 -5.94 -16.09 -5.92
C LYS A 251 -4.65 -16.87 -6.20
N GLU A 252 -3.56 -16.59 -5.50
CA GLU A 252 -2.27 -17.27 -5.71
C GLU A 252 -2.35 -18.76 -5.30
N ASN A 253 -2.71 -19.63 -6.27
CA ASN A 253 -2.51 -21.10 -6.42
C ASN A 253 -2.36 -22.06 -5.21
N ASN A 254 -2.67 -21.64 -3.98
CA ASN A 254 -2.48 -22.37 -2.73
C ASN A 254 -3.81 -22.68 -2.03
N GLY A 255 -4.94 -22.66 -2.77
CA GLY A 255 -6.28 -22.80 -2.20
C GLY A 255 -6.89 -21.51 -1.62
N ASP A 256 -6.19 -20.38 -1.76
CA ASP A 256 -6.69 -19.05 -1.42
C ASP A 256 -7.56 -18.45 -2.54
N GLY A 257 -8.54 -17.63 -2.15
CA GLY A 257 -9.38 -16.85 -3.07
C GLY A 257 -10.81 -17.36 -3.24
N PHE A 258 -11.26 -18.30 -2.40
CA PHE A 258 -12.65 -18.78 -2.36
C PHE A 258 -13.66 -17.62 -2.26
N LEU A 259 -13.30 -16.58 -1.49
CA LEU A 259 -14.16 -15.42 -1.24
C LEU A 259 -13.91 -14.24 -2.17
N TRP A 260 -13.02 -14.38 -3.16
CA TRP A 260 -12.70 -13.29 -4.07
C TRP A 260 -13.95 -12.71 -4.74
N GLY A 261 -14.86 -13.55 -5.24
CA GLY A 261 -16.08 -13.09 -5.93
C GLY A 261 -16.96 -12.23 -5.02
N LYS A 262 -17.28 -12.74 -3.84
CA LYS A 262 -18.10 -12.05 -2.82
C LYS A 262 -17.44 -10.75 -2.32
N ILE A 263 -16.13 -10.76 -2.11
CA ILE A 263 -15.40 -9.57 -1.65
C ILE A 263 -15.34 -8.51 -2.76
N GLN A 264 -15.13 -8.92 -4.01
CA GLN A 264 -15.22 -8.00 -5.14
C GLN A 264 -16.62 -7.43 -5.28
N GLU A 265 -17.68 -8.25 -5.18
CA GLU A 265 -19.07 -7.80 -5.19
C GLU A 265 -19.36 -6.76 -4.10
N LEU A 266 -18.88 -6.97 -2.87
CA LEU A 266 -19.02 -6.00 -1.78
C LEU A 266 -18.30 -4.68 -2.09
N ARG A 267 -17.03 -4.76 -2.53
CA ARG A 267 -16.25 -3.59 -2.94
C ARG A 267 -16.90 -2.87 -4.14
N HIS A 268 -17.49 -3.61 -5.09
CA HIS A 268 -18.27 -3.07 -6.20
C HIS A 268 -19.54 -2.37 -5.71
N ALA A 269 -20.34 -3.00 -4.84
CA ALA A 269 -21.56 -2.39 -4.29
C ALA A 269 -21.27 -1.11 -3.51
N THR A 270 -20.18 -1.05 -2.75
CA THR A 270 -19.74 0.18 -2.08
C THR A 270 -19.29 1.25 -3.08
N ARG A 271 -18.57 0.87 -4.15
CA ARG A 271 -18.25 1.79 -5.24
C ARG A 271 -19.52 2.35 -5.89
N ASP A 272 -20.51 1.52 -6.17
CA ASP A 272 -21.78 1.94 -6.79
C ASP A 272 -22.62 2.85 -5.87
N GLU A 273 -22.58 2.61 -4.55
CA GLU A 273 -23.21 3.48 -3.54
C GLU A 273 -22.50 4.84 -3.45
N MET A 274 -21.16 4.85 -3.40
CA MET A 274 -20.36 6.07 -3.38
C MET A 274 -20.60 6.87 -4.67
N ARG A 275 -20.65 6.21 -5.83
CA ARG A 275 -21.05 6.80 -7.11
C ARG A 275 -22.39 7.51 -7.00
N ARG A 276 -23.43 6.85 -6.48
CA ARG A 276 -24.77 7.46 -6.35
C ARG A 276 -24.75 8.73 -5.50
N ARG A 277 -23.97 8.72 -4.41
CA ARG A 277 -23.78 9.89 -3.54
C ARG A 277 -22.98 11.00 -4.22
N ALA A 278 -21.93 10.66 -4.95
CA ALA A 278 -21.14 11.60 -5.72
C ALA A 278 -22.00 12.27 -6.82
N LEU A 279 -22.80 11.49 -7.55
CA LEU A 279 -23.77 12.00 -8.54
C LEU A 279 -24.80 12.94 -7.90
N GLN A 280 -25.33 12.59 -6.73
CA GLN A 280 -26.28 13.44 -6.00
C GLN A 280 -25.63 14.74 -5.52
N LYS A 281 -24.43 14.69 -4.94
CA LYS A 281 -23.65 15.88 -4.55
C LYS A 281 -23.35 16.76 -5.77
N ARG A 282 -22.96 16.15 -6.89
CA ARG A 282 -22.73 16.85 -8.15
C ARG A 282 -24.00 17.49 -8.68
N GLU A 283 -25.15 16.81 -8.63
CA GLU A 283 -26.44 17.39 -9.03
C GLU A 283 -26.82 18.60 -8.16
N ILE A 284 -26.58 18.52 -6.85
CA ILE A 284 -26.77 19.62 -5.90
C ILE A 284 -25.83 20.79 -6.23
N LEU A 285 -24.54 20.52 -6.47
CA LEU A 285 -23.56 21.54 -6.85
C LEU A 285 -23.89 22.18 -8.19
N LEU A 286 -24.28 21.40 -9.19
CA LEU A 286 -24.71 21.90 -10.50
C LEU A 286 -25.96 22.78 -10.36
N LYS A 287 -26.96 22.36 -9.57
CA LYS A 287 -28.14 23.17 -9.25
C LYS A 287 -27.77 24.48 -8.53
N GLY A 288 -26.84 24.42 -7.57
CA GLY A 288 -26.33 25.58 -6.83
C GLY A 288 -25.52 26.55 -7.69
N LEU A 289 -24.84 26.05 -8.72
CA LEU A 289 -24.10 26.82 -9.73
C LEU A 289 -24.98 27.32 -10.88
N GLY A 290 -26.31 27.20 -10.78
CA GLY A 290 -27.27 27.63 -11.81
C GLY A 290 -27.22 26.80 -13.09
N MET A 291 -26.63 25.59 -13.04
CA MET A 291 -26.52 24.64 -14.12
C MET A 291 -27.66 23.60 -14.05
N ARG A 292 -28.60 23.66 -14.99
CA ARG A 292 -29.66 22.64 -15.13
C ARG A 292 -29.43 21.75 -16.35
N GLN A 293 -29.65 20.46 -16.18
CA GLN A 293 -29.62 19.48 -17.26
C GLN A 293 -31.02 19.44 -17.89
N GLU A 294 -31.14 19.87 -19.14
CA GLU A 294 -32.34 19.70 -19.94
C GLU A 294 -32.17 18.61 -20.99
N PHE A 295 -33.27 17.92 -21.27
CA PHE A 295 -33.40 17.13 -22.48
C PHE A 295 -33.77 18.06 -23.63
N GLY A 296 -32.90 18.15 -24.64
CA GLY A 296 -33.24 18.79 -25.90
C GLY A 296 -34.37 18.05 -26.61
N SER A 297 -35.08 18.76 -27.50
CA SER A 297 -36.13 18.18 -28.35
C SER A 297 -35.63 17.10 -29.32
N ASP A 298 -34.32 16.85 -29.37
CA ASP A 298 -33.59 15.83 -30.13
C ASP A 298 -33.11 14.64 -29.27
N GLY A 299 -33.40 14.64 -27.96
CA GLY A 299 -32.93 13.61 -27.03
C GLY A 299 -31.49 13.81 -26.51
N GLY A 300 -30.82 14.89 -26.89
CA GLY A 300 -29.48 15.24 -26.41
C GLY A 300 -29.52 15.88 -25.01
N ARG A 301 -28.57 15.52 -24.14
CA ARG A 301 -28.40 16.13 -22.81
C ARG A 301 -27.72 17.50 -22.97
N ARG A 302 -28.37 18.59 -22.56
CA ARG A 302 -27.83 19.96 -22.65
C ARG A 302 -27.74 20.60 -21.25
N ILE A 303 -26.57 21.14 -20.91
CA ILE A 303 -26.35 21.87 -19.64
C ILE A 303 -26.48 23.37 -19.94
N VAL A 304 -27.42 24.04 -19.28
CA VAL A 304 -27.63 25.50 -19.39
C VAL A 304 -27.10 26.18 -18.13
N VAL A 305 -26.21 27.17 -18.29
CA VAL A 305 -25.49 27.86 -17.20
C VAL A 305 -26.11 29.23 -16.91
N SER A 306 -26.57 29.44 -15.68
CA SER A 306 -26.98 30.74 -15.13
C SER A 306 -25.94 31.15 -14.08
N GLN A 307 -25.43 32.39 -14.10
CA GLN A 307 -24.27 32.86 -13.30
C GLN A 307 -24.35 32.51 -11.78
N PRO A 308 -23.22 32.21 -11.10
CA PRO A 308 -23.23 31.82 -9.69
C PRO A 308 -23.00 32.99 -8.71
N ILE A 309 -23.57 32.86 -7.51
CA ILE A 309 -23.18 33.58 -6.29
C ILE A 309 -23.09 32.57 -5.12
N ILE A 310 -22.12 32.81 -4.22
CA ILE A 310 -22.09 32.57 -2.75
C ILE A 310 -21.11 31.52 -2.20
N GLU A 311 -20.43 32.00 -1.16
CA GLU A 311 -19.49 31.46 -0.17
C GLU A 311 -20.07 30.43 0.82
N GLY A 312 -19.17 29.70 1.50
CA GLY A 312 -19.33 29.26 2.90
C GLY A 312 -19.88 27.85 3.12
N PHE A 313 -19.54 27.27 4.29
CA PHE A 313 -19.79 25.91 4.84
C PHE A 313 -18.73 24.86 4.45
N ASP A 314 -18.00 24.17 5.33
CA ASP A 314 -17.95 23.99 6.81
C ASP A 314 -16.50 23.59 7.19
N ASP A 315 -15.87 24.06 8.28
CA ASP A 315 -16.02 23.71 9.71
C ASP A 315 -15.88 22.21 10.06
N VAL A 316 -14.74 21.84 10.68
CA VAL A 316 -14.58 21.38 12.07
C VAL A 316 -13.12 20.93 12.26
N GLU A 317 -12.48 21.48 13.28
CA GLU A 317 -11.12 21.21 13.74
C GLU A 317 -10.84 19.71 13.97
N GLU A 318 -9.82 19.18 13.31
CA GLU A 318 -9.05 18.05 13.85
C GLU A 318 -7.76 18.61 14.46
N GLU A 319 -7.53 18.23 15.71
CA GLU A 319 -6.44 18.64 16.59
C GLU A 319 -5.06 18.58 15.89
N GLU A 320 -4.18 19.52 16.21
CA GLU A 320 -2.88 19.72 15.58
C GLU A 320 -1.91 18.55 15.79
N GLU A 321 -2.04 17.46 15.03
CA GLU A 321 -1.03 16.39 14.96
C GLU A 321 0.01 16.68 13.87
N GLY A 322 1.09 17.37 14.27
CA GLY A 322 2.29 17.48 13.45
C GLY A 322 3.04 16.14 13.34
N LEU A 323 3.94 16.02 12.36
CA LEU A 323 4.80 14.84 12.20
C LEU A 323 5.63 14.58 13.46
N ALA A 324 5.42 13.45 14.14
CA ALA A 324 6.10 13.12 15.40
C ALA A 324 6.87 11.80 15.30
N CYS A 325 8.04 11.76 15.93
CA CYS A 325 8.84 10.56 16.06
C CYS A 325 8.09 9.50 16.90
N MET A 326 7.97 8.28 16.40
CA MET A 326 7.26 7.19 17.09
C MET A 326 7.90 6.77 18.42
N VAL A 327 9.19 7.07 18.61
CA VAL A 327 9.94 6.69 19.82
C VAL A 327 9.79 7.73 20.92
N CYS A 328 10.14 8.99 20.64
CA CYS A 328 10.09 10.05 21.66
C CYS A 328 8.78 10.85 21.66
N ARG A 329 7.91 10.65 20.67
CA ARG A 329 6.65 11.40 20.46
C ARG A 329 6.83 12.90 20.23
N GLU A 330 8.05 13.34 19.97
CA GLU A 330 8.37 14.73 19.65
C GLU A 330 8.50 14.90 18.12
N GLY A 331 7.98 16.02 17.62
CA GLY A 331 8.04 16.42 16.21
C GLY A 331 8.73 17.76 16.01
N TYR A 332 8.57 18.36 14.84
CA TYR A 332 9.17 19.66 14.51
C TYR A 332 8.73 20.82 15.40
N THR A 333 7.57 20.73 16.06
CA THR A 333 7.13 21.75 17.03
C THR A 333 8.08 21.84 18.23
N LEU A 334 8.59 20.69 18.70
CA LEU A 334 9.51 20.61 19.85
C LEU A 334 10.98 20.57 19.41
N ARG A 335 11.25 19.99 18.24
CA ARG A 335 12.60 19.84 17.68
C ARG A 335 12.65 20.30 16.21
N PRO A 336 12.54 21.61 15.94
CA PRO A 336 12.37 22.15 14.59
C PRO A 336 13.56 21.88 13.65
N THR A 337 14.77 21.69 14.20
CA THR A 337 16.00 21.45 13.45
C THR A 337 16.36 19.97 13.31
N ASP A 338 15.70 19.07 14.05
CA ASP A 338 16.09 17.66 14.08
C ASP A 338 15.61 16.94 12.81
N MET A 339 16.47 16.11 12.22
CA MET A 339 16.10 15.32 11.06
C MET A 339 15.12 14.20 11.43
N LEU A 340 13.91 14.29 10.88
CA LEU A 340 12.96 13.18 10.81
C LEU A 340 13.17 12.39 9.52
N GLY A 341 12.81 11.10 9.58
CA GLY A 341 12.73 10.21 8.45
C GLY A 341 11.61 9.21 8.64
N VAL A 342 11.23 8.54 7.57
CA VAL A 342 10.21 7.50 7.55
C VAL A 342 10.87 6.16 7.33
N TYR A 343 10.49 5.14 8.10
CA TYR A 343 10.87 3.78 7.79
C TYR A 343 10.27 3.34 6.47
N ALA A 344 11.13 2.92 5.54
CA ALA A 344 10.71 2.49 4.22
C ALA A 344 11.35 1.15 3.86
N PHE A 345 10.65 0.42 3.00
CA PHE A 345 11.14 -0.80 2.39
C PHE A 345 11.30 -0.56 0.90
N SER A 346 12.53 -0.65 0.42
CA SER A 346 12.87 -0.48 -0.99
C SER A 346 13.38 -1.80 -1.57
N LYS A 347 12.86 -2.20 -2.73
CA LYS A 347 13.35 -3.37 -3.45
C LYS A 347 13.72 -3.01 -4.89
N ARG A 348 14.64 -3.78 -5.45
CA ARG A 348 15.05 -3.69 -6.85
C ARG A 348 14.06 -4.43 -7.75
N VAL A 349 13.66 -3.79 -8.84
CA VAL A 349 12.77 -4.37 -9.86
C VAL A 349 13.34 -4.12 -11.25
N ASN A 350 13.09 -5.04 -12.17
CA ASN A 350 13.52 -4.92 -13.57
C ASN A 350 12.34 -4.38 -14.40
N LEU A 351 12.57 -3.37 -15.21
CA LEU A 351 11.54 -2.75 -16.06
C LEU A 351 11.18 -3.58 -17.32
N GLY A 352 11.52 -4.87 -17.35
CA GLY A 352 11.41 -5.73 -18.52
C GLY A 352 12.48 -5.41 -19.59
N ALA A 353 12.66 -6.33 -20.55
CA ALA A 353 13.61 -6.13 -21.65
C ALA A 353 13.00 -5.19 -22.70
N THR A 354 13.40 -3.92 -22.69
CA THR A 354 13.31 -3.07 -23.89
C THR A 354 14.36 -3.57 -24.89
N SER A 355 14.04 -3.57 -26.19
CA SER A 355 14.74 -4.23 -27.32
C SER A 355 16.24 -3.89 -27.57
N SER A 356 16.96 -3.36 -26.59
CA SER A 356 18.40 -3.18 -26.61
C SER A 356 19.08 -4.53 -26.39
N GLY A 357 19.89 -4.99 -27.34
CA GLY A 357 20.63 -6.27 -27.31
C GLY A 357 21.68 -6.42 -26.20
N SER A 358 21.56 -5.70 -25.09
CA SER A 358 22.29 -5.95 -23.84
C SER A 358 21.39 -6.79 -22.94
N GLY A 359 21.77 -8.04 -22.65
CA GLY A 359 21.03 -8.96 -21.77
C GLY A 359 20.96 -8.55 -20.29
N ARG A 360 21.09 -7.26 -19.97
CA ARG A 360 20.86 -6.68 -18.65
C ARG A 360 19.65 -5.75 -18.75
N GLY A 361 18.51 -6.20 -18.23
CA GLY A 361 17.34 -5.34 -18.09
C GLY A 361 17.63 -4.17 -17.15
N ASP A 362 17.07 -3.00 -17.45
CA ASP A 362 17.23 -1.82 -16.59
C ASP A 362 16.56 -2.05 -15.24
N CYS A 363 17.37 -1.96 -14.19
CA CYS A 363 16.92 -2.15 -12.83
C CYS A 363 16.65 -0.79 -12.17
N VAL A 364 15.49 -0.66 -11.54
CA VAL A 364 15.09 0.51 -10.74
C VAL A 364 14.66 0.08 -9.35
N PHE A 365 14.38 1.05 -8.48
CA PHE A 365 13.87 0.79 -7.15
C PHE A 365 12.36 1.01 -7.09
N THR A 366 11.70 0.25 -6.24
CA THR A 366 10.34 0.54 -5.79
C THR A 366 10.29 0.54 -4.27
N THR A 367 9.74 1.60 -3.69
CA THR A 367 9.76 1.86 -2.27
C THR A 367 8.33 1.97 -1.74
N VAL A 368 8.06 1.33 -0.60
CA VAL A 368 6.78 1.40 0.12
C VAL A 368 7.02 1.68 1.59
N SER A 369 6.01 2.19 2.30
CA SER A 369 6.15 2.54 3.70
C SER A 369 4.86 2.37 4.50
N HIS A 370 5.00 2.02 5.78
CA HIS A 370 3.92 2.15 6.78
C HIS A 370 3.71 3.59 7.24
N PHE A 371 4.57 4.51 6.82
CA PHE A 371 4.60 5.92 7.22
C PHE A 371 4.89 6.17 8.71
N ASN A 372 5.63 5.24 9.34
CA ASN A 372 6.12 5.43 10.69
C ASN A 372 7.37 6.32 10.71
N ILE A 373 7.27 7.40 11.48
CA ILE A 373 8.25 8.48 11.51
C ILE A 373 9.23 8.27 12.67
N ILE A 374 10.51 8.56 12.45
CA ILE A 374 11.53 8.52 13.48
C ILE A 374 12.57 9.63 13.29
N HIS A 375 13.11 10.17 14.38
CA HIS A 375 14.33 10.96 14.30
C HIS A 375 15.52 10.09 13.88
N TYR A 376 16.40 10.59 13.01
CA TYR A 376 17.65 9.91 12.69
C TYR A 376 18.48 9.64 13.94
N GLN A 377 18.50 10.57 14.90
CA GLN A 377 19.20 10.40 16.17
C GLN A 377 18.59 9.26 17.02
N CYS A 378 17.26 9.23 17.19
CA CYS A 378 16.58 8.15 17.89
C CYS A 378 16.83 6.79 17.22
N HIS A 379 16.90 6.74 15.88
CA HIS A 379 17.29 5.53 15.16
C HIS A 379 18.73 5.11 15.48
N GLN A 380 19.71 6.03 15.45
CA GLN A 380 21.10 5.71 15.75
C GLN A 380 21.31 5.25 17.19
N GLU A 381 20.61 5.87 18.14
CA GLU A 381 20.62 5.45 19.54
C GLU A 381 20.01 4.06 19.70
N ALA A 382 18.87 3.81 19.07
CA ALA A 382 18.23 2.49 19.06
C ALA A 382 19.13 1.43 18.42
N LYS A 383 19.75 1.73 17.27
CA LYS A 383 20.73 0.87 16.60
C LYS A 383 21.93 0.56 17.49
N ARG A 384 22.50 1.56 18.17
CA ARG A 384 23.62 1.37 19.09
C ARG A 384 23.22 0.50 20.27
N ALA A 385 22.04 0.74 20.84
CA ALA A 385 21.50 -0.08 21.92
C ALA A 385 21.25 -1.52 21.46
N ASP A 386 20.67 -1.71 20.28
CA ASP A 386 20.39 -3.01 19.65
C ASP A 386 21.68 -3.80 19.36
N ALA A 387 22.75 -3.12 18.95
CA ALA A 387 24.07 -3.73 18.72
C ALA A 387 24.81 -4.06 20.02
N ALA A 388 24.56 -3.33 21.10
CA ALA A 388 25.16 -3.55 22.43
C ALA A 388 24.46 -4.65 23.24
N LEU A 389 23.38 -5.25 22.73
CA LEU A 389 22.71 -6.36 23.38
C LEU A 389 23.62 -7.60 23.44
N LYS A 390 23.38 -8.45 24.46
CA LYS A 390 24.05 -9.76 24.59
C LYS A 390 23.97 -10.59 23.30
N THR A 391 22.87 -10.47 22.57
CA THR A 391 22.70 -10.99 21.21
C THR A 391 22.51 -9.76 20.30
N PRO A 392 23.56 -9.31 19.60
CA PRO A 392 23.49 -8.11 18.76
C PRO A 392 22.44 -8.28 17.67
N LYS A 393 21.55 -7.30 17.51
CA LYS A 393 20.63 -7.27 16.36
C LYS A 393 21.22 -6.54 15.18
N LYS A 394 20.88 -6.98 13.97
CA LYS A 394 21.11 -6.15 12.78
C LYS A 394 20.20 -4.92 12.86
N GLU A 395 20.69 -3.82 12.30
CA GLU A 395 20.01 -2.52 12.29
C GLU A 395 18.54 -2.62 11.86
N TRP A 396 18.29 -3.31 10.76
CA TRP A 396 16.96 -3.42 10.15
C TRP A 396 16.03 -4.42 10.85
N ASP A 397 16.57 -5.42 11.55
CA ASP A 397 15.78 -6.33 12.39
C ASP A 397 15.25 -5.59 13.62
N GLY A 398 16.09 -4.75 14.24
CA GLY A 398 15.67 -3.84 15.30
C GLY A 398 14.69 -2.79 14.78
N ALA A 399 14.91 -2.29 13.57
CA ALA A 399 14.07 -1.29 12.93
C ALA A 399 12.64 -1.78 12.65
N THR A 400 12.53 -2.99 12.12
CA THR A 400 11.26 -3.66 11.83
C THR A 400 10.36 -3.73 13.07
N LEU A 401 10.92 -4.06 14.25
CA LEU A 401 10.15 -4.11 15.50
C LEU A 401 9.56 -2.75 15.90
N ARG A 402 10.37 -1.70 15.78
CA ARG A 402 9.89 -0.34 16.07
C ARG A 402 8.90 0.11 15.01
N ASN A 403 9.02 -0.35 13.76
CA ASN A 403 8.14 -0.07 12.65
C ASN A 403 6.84 -0.92 12.64
N ASN A 404 6.27 -1.22 13.81
CA ASN A 404 5.06 -2.06 13.97
C ASN A 404 5.16 -3.41 13.23
N GLU A 405 6.32 -4.08 13.34
CA GLU A 405 6.62 -5.34 12.65
C GLU A 405 6.56 -5.28 11.10
N THR A 406 6.42 -4.08 10.52
CA THR A 406 6.52 -3.86 9.08
C THR A 406 7.99 -3.82 8.67
N LEU A 407 8.36 -4.58 7.63
CA LEU A 407 9.72 -4.62 7.14
C LEU A 407 10.19 -3.24 6.70
N CYS A 408 11.44 -2.91 6.99
CA CYS A 408 12.10 -1.69 6.53
C CYS A 408 13.60 -1.96 6.34
N ASN A 409 14.18 -1.39 5.29
CA ASN A 409 15.61 -1.52 4.96
C ASN A 409 16.27 -0.18 4.62
N CYS A 410 15.53 0.92 4.74
CA CYS A 410 16.03 2.28 4.59
C CYS A 410 15.23 3.26 5.44
N ILE A 411 15.79 4.46 5.63
CA ILE A 411 15.08 5.61 6.21
C ILE A 411 15.00 6.69 5.13
N PHE A 412 13.79 7.03 4.74
CA PHE A 412 13.53 8.10 3.78
C PHE A 412 13.51 9.45 4.51
N PRO A 413 14.39 10.41 4.19
CA PRO A 413 14.48 11.68 4.92
C PRO A 413 13.30 12.61 4.64
N LEU A 414 12.81 13.27 5.70
CA LEU A 414 11.79 14.32 5.61
C LEU A 414 12.45 15.70 5.82
N ARG A 415 12.26 16.63 4.89
CA ARG A 415 12.83 17.98 5.02
C ARG A 415 11.89 18.90 5.77
N GLY A 416 12.12 19.05 7.08
CA GLY A 416 11.43 20.05 7.92
C GLY A 416 11.73 21.50 7.52
N PRO A 417 10.85 22.45 7.88
CA PRO A 417 10.99 23.85 7.49
C PRO A 417 12.24 24.53 8.08
N SER A 418 12.66 24.13 9.28
CA SER A 418 13.84 24.68 9.96
C SER A 418 15.05 23.76 9.95
N VAL A 419 14.97 22.64 9.21
CA VAL A 419 16.09 21.71 9.06
C VAL A 419 17.19 22.33 8.20
N PRO A 420 18.46 22.35 8.66
CA PRO A 420 19.57 22.84 7.86
C PRO A 420 19.78 22.03 6.57
N HIS A 421 19.94 22.72 5.44
CA HIS A 421 20.14 22.11 4.11
C HIS A 421 21.26 21.06 4.08
N GLY A 422 22.42 21.37 4.67
CA GLY A 422 23.55 20.43 4.72
C GLY A 422 23.27 19.17 5.55
N GLN A 423 22.35 19.24 6.52
CA GLN A 423 21.93 18.06 7.27
C GLN A 423 21.00 17.18 6.44
N TYR A 424 20.03 17.79 5.75
CA TYR A 424 19.14 17.08 4.83
C TYR A 424 19.93 16.37 3.72
N ASN A 425 20.88 17.05 3.08
CA ASN A 425 21.70 16.47 2.00
C ASN A 425 22.44 15.20 2.46
N ARG A 426 23.02 15.22 3.66
CA ARG A 426 23.70 14.04 4.25
C ARG A 426 22.74 12.87 4.47
N CYS A 427 21.52 13.14 4.93
CA CYS A 427 20.50 12.09 5.09
C CYS A 427 20.00 11.55 3.74
N VAL A 428 19.93 12.39 2.70
CA VAL A 428 19.64 11.95 1.32
C VAL A 428 20.77 11.05 0.80
N ASP A 429 22.03 11.42 1.00
CA ASP A 429 23.18 10.56 0.65
C ASP A 429 23.11 9.21 1.36
N GLN A 430 22.82 9.21 2.67
CA GLN A 430 22.65 8.00 3.46
C GLN A 430 21.52 7.10 2.93
N TYR A 431 20.40 7.69 2.51
CA TYR A 431 19.30 6.95 1.88
C TYR A 431 19.76 6.24 0.60
N TRP A 432 20.48 6.94 -0.28
CA TRP A 432 20.99 6.34 -1.52
C TRP A 432 22.06 5.27 -1.27
N ASP A 433 22.90 5.42 -0.25
CA ASP A 433 23.86 4.39 0.15
C ASP A 433 23.14 3.11 0.63
N GLN A 434 22.04 3.27 1.38
CA GLN A 434 21.18 2.15 1.79
C GLN A 434 20.57 1.43 0.58
N LEU A 435 20.06 2.17 -0.42
CA LEU A 435 19.53 1.56 -1.65
C LEU A 435 20.62 0.84 -2.47
N ASN A 436 21.79 1.47 -2.64
CA ASN A 436 22.92 0.89 -3.38
C ASN A 436 23.45 -0.39 -2.72
N SER A 437 23.29 -0.53 -1.40
CA SER A 437 23.63 -1.77 -0.68
C SER A 437 22.77 -2.97 -1.10
N GLN A 438 21.57 -2.73 -1.66
CA GLN A 438 20.68 -3.76 -2.20
C GLN A 438 21.07 -4.17 -3.64
N GLY A 439 22.04 -3.48 -4.24
CA GLY A 439 22.58 -3.73 -5.57
C GLY A 439 22.49 -2.49 -6.47
N ARG A 440 23.36 -2.45 -7.48
CA ARG A 440 23.48 -1.30 -8.39
C ARG A 440 22.27 -1.19 -9.32
N ALA A 441 21.65 -0.02 -9.34
CA ALA A 441 20.67 0.39 -10.34
C ALA A 441 21.30 1.40 -11.31
N ASP A 442 20.89 1.36 -12.58
CA ASP A 442 21.48 2.21 -13.62
C ASP A 442 20.70 3.53 -13.76
N GLY A 443 21.39 4.66 -13.64
CA GLY A 443 20.82 6.01 -13.82
C GLY A 443 21.23 7.01 -12.75
N SER A 444 20.82 8.27 -12.94
CA SER A 444 20.96 9.31 -11.91
C SER A 444 19.98 9.09 -10.76
N ARG A 445 20.30 9.61 -9.57
CA ARG A 445 19.40 9.57 -8.39
C ARG A 445 18.00 10.12 -8.71
N LEU A 446 17.94 11.22 -9.47
CA LEU A 446 16.66 11.78 -9.91
C LEU A 446 15.89 10.79 -10.79
N ARG A 447 16.54 10.22 -11.82
CA ARG A 447 15.89 9.25 -12.71
C ARG A 447 15.33 8.06 -11.92
N LEU A 448 16.12 7.50 -11.01
CA LEU A 448 15.71 6.37 -10.17
C LEU A 448 14.52 6.72 -9.28
N LEU A 449 14.54 7.90 -8.65
CA LEU A 449 13.43 8.37 -7.83
C LEU A 449 12.17 8.68 -8.66
N THR A 450 12.32 9.22 -9.88
CA THR A 450 11.20 9.42 -10.81
C THR A 450 10.53 8.09 -11.14
N TYR A 451 11.30 7.03 -11.44
CA TYR A 451 10.71 5.70 -11.66
C TYR A 451 10.07 5.13 -10.40
N ASP A 452 10.63 5.37 -9.22
CA ASP A 452 10.02 4.95 -7.96
C ASP A 452 8.63 5.61 -7.77
N ILE A 453 8.53 6.93 -8.03
CA ILE A 453 7.25 7.66 -8.05
C ILE A 453 6.30 7.09 -9.12
N VAL A 454 6.81 6.78 -10.31
CA VAL A 454 6.01 6.14 -11.37
C VAL A 454 5.40 4.83 -10.89
N LEU A 455 6.18 3.98 -10.23
CA LEU A 455 5.72 2.69 -9.71
C LEU A 455 4.79 2.84 -8.50
N MET A 456 4.99 3.86 -7.66
CA MET A 456 4.08 4.21 -6.57
C MET A 456 2.70 4.59 -7.11
N LEU A 457 2.65 5.49 -8.10
CA LEU A 457 1.40 5.90 -8.76
C LEU A 457 0.74 4.74 -9.53
N ALA A 458 1.54 3.86 -10.13
CA ALA A 458 1.06 2.65 -10.79
C ALA A 458 0.32 1.71 -9.81
N ARG A 459 0.81 1.55 -8.57
CA ARG A 459 0.12 0.74 -7.55
C ARG A 459 -1.25 1.34 -7.20
N PHE A 460 -1.33 2.65 -6.97
CA PHE A 460 -2.62 3.32 -6.75
C PHE A 460 -3.58 3.12 -7.93
N ALA A 461 -3.08 3.31 -9.15
CA ALA A 461 -3.89 3.22 -10.36
C ALA A 461 -4.39 1.81 -10.71
N THR A 462 -3.72 0.78 -10.22
CA THR A 462 -4.09 -0.63 -10.45
C THR A 462 -4.76 -1.29 -9.24
N GLY A 463 -4.80 -0.62 -8.09
CA GLY A 463 -5.23 -1.23 -6.83
C GLY A 463 -4.31 -2.35 -6.36
N ALA A 464 -3.05 -2.37 -6.79
CA ALA A 464 -2.07 -3.35 -6.34
C ALA A 464 -1.74 -3.13 -4.85
N SER A 465 -1.62 -4.23 -4.10
CA SER A 465 -1.35 -4.15 -2.66
C SER A 465 0.02 -3.51 -2.37
N PHE A 466 0.04 -2.64 -1.37
CA PHE A 466 1.26 -2.02 -0.84
C PHE A 466 1.94 -2.89 0.23
N SER A 467 1.19 -3.81 0.86
CA SER A 467 1.66 -4.63 1.97
C SER A 467 2.32 -5.93 1.53
N THR A 468 2.17 -6.36 0.27
CA THR A 468 2.78 -7.57 -0.29
C THR A 468 4.28 -7.64 -0.01
N ASP A 469 4.99 -6.52 -0.16
CA ASP A 469 6.45 -6.47 -0.08
C ASP A 469 6.96 -6.26 1.35
N CYS A 470 6.36 -5.33 2.10
CA CYS A 470 6.84 -4.94 3.43
C CYS A 470 6.06 -5.55 4.60
N LYS A 471 5.03 -6.38 4.32
CA LYS A 471 4.16 -7.04 5.32
C LYS A 471 3.36 -6.07 6.20
N GLY A 472 3.12 -4.85 5.74
CA GLY A 472 2.31 -3.83 6.42
C GLY A 472 2.20 -2.56 5.58
N GLY A 473 1.44 -1.55 6.02
CA GLY A 473 1.26 -0.29 5.28
C GLY A 473 0.28 -0.44 4.10
N GLY A 474 -0.73 0.44 4.07
CA GLY A 474 -1.79 0.42 3.06
C GLY A 474 -1.74 1.61 2.10
N LYS A 475 -2.82 1.81 1.33
CA LYS A 475 -2.99 2.98 0.46
C LYS A 475 -2.89 4.30 1.23
N GLU A 476 -3.38 4.32 2.47
CA GLU A 476 -3.32 5.47 3.35
C GLU A 476 -1.88 5.87 3.69
N SER A 477 -1.10 4.96 4.28
CA SER A 477 0.30 5.19 4.62
C SER A 477 1.12 5.67 3.41
N ASN A 478 0.95 5.03 2.26
CA ASN A 478 1.73 5.35 1.06
C ASN A 478 1.28 6.67 0.40
N SER A 479 0.01 7.06 0.56
CA SER A 479 -0.47 8.37 0.08
C SER A 479 0.07 9.52 0.92
N ARG A 480 0.28 9.30 2.23
CA ARG A 480 1.01 10.25 3.10
C ARG A 480 2.51 10.31 2.76
N PHE A 481 3.08 9.20 2.27
CA PHE A 481 4.50 9.10 1.90
C PHE A 481 4.83 9.79 0.55
N LEU A 482 3.97 9.65 -0.45
CA LEU A 482 4.18 10.12 -1.83
C LEU A 482 4.62 11.60 -1.95
N PRO A 483 4.05 12.59 -1.23
CA PRO A 483 4.49 13.98 -1.28
C PRO A 483 5.96 14.19 -0.91
N PHE A 484 6.49 13.37 0.00
CA PHE A 484 7.89 13.43 0.41
C PHE A 484 8.84 12.84 -0.62
N MET A 485 8.38 11.86 -1.42
CA MET A 485 9.12 11.44 -2.62
C MET A 485 9.29 12.60 -3.61
N ILE A 486 8.22 13.38 -3.80
CA ILE A 486 8.24 14.59 -4.65
C ILE A 486 9.12 15.68 -4.02
N GLN A 487 9.11 15.83 -2.69
CA GLN A 487 10.00 16.74 -1.96
C GLN A 487 11.48 16.43 -2.22
N MET A 488 11.87 15.16 -2.14
CA MET A 488 13.24 14.75 -2.47
C MET A 488 13.54 14.93 -3.97
N ALA A 489 12.60 14.62 -4.85
CA ALA A 489 12.79 14.80 -6.29
C ALA A 489 13.01 16.28 -6.67
N SER A 490 12.21 17.19 -6.11
CA SER A 490 12.40 18.64 -6.28
C SER A 490 13.78 19.09 -5.77
N HIS A 491 14.22 18.57 -4.62
CA HIS A 491 15.54 18.87 -4.09
C HIS A 491 16.68 18.40 -5.01
N LEU A 492 16.57 17.20 -5.58
CA LEU A 492 17.56 16.67 -6.54
C LEU A 492 17.59 17.47 -7.85
N VAL A 493 16.45 18.03 -8.26
CA VAL A 493 16.37 18.94 -9.42
C VAL A 493 17.02 20.29 -9.09
N ASP A 494 16.74 20.87 -7.92
CA ASP A 494 17.33 22.15 -7.49
C ASP A 494 18.85 22.09 -7.28
N GLY A 495 19.39 20.92 -6.92
CA GLY A 495 20.84 20.71 -6.76
C GLY A 495 21.63 20.82 -8.06
N SER A 496 20.96 20.69 -9.20
CA SER A 496 21.49 21.00 -10.53
C SER A 496 20.98 22.38 -10.95
N ALA A 497 21.83 23.25 -11.51
CA ALA A 497 21.38 24.55 -12.02
C ALA A 497 20.14 24.40 -12.94
N ASN A 498 19.30 25.43 -13.05
CA ASN A 498 18.02 25.47 -13.80
C ASN A 498 18.02 24.83 -15.22
N GLN A 499 19.20 24.57 -15.77
CA GLN A 499 19.45 23.73 -16.95
C GLN A 499 18.77 22.34 -16.91
N GLN A 500 18.69 21.68 -15.75
CA GLN A 500 18.08 20.33 -15.69
C GLN A 500 16.56 20.37 -15.89
N ARG A 501 15.85 21.34 -15.26
CA ARG A 501 14.41 21.56 -15.50
C ARG A 501 14.12 21.86 -16.97
N HIS A 502 14.92 22.75 -17.57
CA HIS A 502 14.80 23.08 -19.00
C HIS A 502 15.02 21.85 -19.89
N SER A 503 16.01 21.00 -19.55
CA SER A 503 16.25 19.76 -20.29
C SER A 503 15.06 18.79 -20.18
N MET A 504 14.46 18.67 -19.00
CA MET A 504 13.28 17.83 -18.78
C MET A 504 12.06 18.34 -19.56
N ALA A 505 11.77 19.64 -19.47
CA ALA A 505 10.67 20.26 -20.22
C ALA A 505 10.86 20.13 -21.75
N LYS A 506 12.09 20.28 -22.24
CA LYS A 506 12.43 20.05 -23.65
C LYS A 506 12.25 18.58 -24.05
N ALA A 507 12.63 17.64 -23.19
CA ALA A 507 12.41 16.22 -23.43
C ALA A 507 10.92 15.89 -23.52
N ILE A 508 10.08 16.45 -22.64
CA ILE A 508 8.62 16.32 -22.71
C ILE A 508 8.07 16.89 -24.01
N SER A 509 8.45 18.11 -24.37
CA SER A 509 7.98 18.75 -25.61
C SER A 509 8.38 17.94 -26.85
N THR A 510 9.60 17.42 -26.87
CA THR A 510 10.12 16.56 -27.96
C THR A 510 9.38 15.23 -28.00
N TYR A 511 9.17 14.62 -26.84
CA TYR A 511 8.40 13.38 -26.70
C TYR A 511 7.00 13.59 -27.26
N LEU A 512 6.25 14.57 -26.78
CA LEU A 512 4.87 14.82 -27.21
C LEU A 512 4.74 15.19 -28.69
N SER A 513 5.73 15.89 -29.24
CA SER A 513 5.77 16.29 -30.67
C SER A 513 6.21 15.16 -31.61
N SER A 514 6.77 14.06 -31.09
CA SER A 514 7.14 12.91 -31.93
C SER A 514 5.89 12.29 -32.56
N SER A 515 6.02 11.65 -33.72
CA SER A 515 4.95 10.78 -34.22
C SER A 515 4.70 9.66 -33.21
N LEU A 516 3.44 9.24 -33.02
CA LEU A 516 3.12 8.11 -32.14
C LEU A 516 3.68 6.77 -32.68
N SER A 517 4.07 6.72 -33.96
CA SER A 517 4.53 5.51 -34.66
C SER A 517 5.98 5.09 -34.40
N THR A 518 6.80 5.86 -33.67
CA THR A 518 8.24 5.54 -33.54
C THR A 518 8.65 4.55 -32.45
N SER A 519 7.75 4.01 -31.62
CA SER A 519 8.16 2.98 -30.62
C SER A 519 7.98 1.53 -31.08
N GLU A 520 7.20 1.22 -32.12
CA GLU A 520 6.99 -0.19 -32.51
C GLU A 520 6.70 -0.36 -34.01
N SER A 521 7.72 -0.62 -34.83
CA SER A 521 7.53 -1.29 -36.13
C SER A 521 8.77 -2.09 -36.54
N PRO A 522 8.66 -3.42 -36.73
CA PRO A 522 9.77 -4.29 -37.09
C PRO A 522 9.78 -4.55 -38.61
N SER A 523 10.59 -3.85 -39.43
CA SER A 523 10.99 -4.34 -40.78
C SER A 523 12.17 -3.59 -41.41
N ARG A 524 13.23 -4.37 -41.67
CA ARG A 524 14.15 -4.38 -42.84
C ARG A 524 15.03 -3.16 -43.21
N VAL A 525 16.32 -3.37 -42.92
CA VAL A 525 17.55 -3.21 -43.76
C VAL A 525 17.83 -1.84 -44.41
N SER A 526 18.93 -1.20 -43.99
CA SER A 526 20.06 -0.85 -44.89
C SER A 526 21.29 -0.36 -44.12
N ALA A 527 22.44 -0.97 -44.44
CA ALA A 527 23.76 -0.70 -43.87
C ALA A 527 24.37 0.60 -44.41
N SER A 528 25.05 1.38 -43.55
CA SER A 528 26.03 2.43 -43.90
C SER A 528 26.78 2.94 -42.64
N PRO A 529 27.98 3.57 -42.76
CA PRO A 529 29.19 3.20 -42.00
C PRO A 529 29.39 3.90 -40.63
N PRO A 530 30.37 3.43 -39.82
CA PRO A 530 30.58 3.89 -38.45
C PRO A 530 31.42 5.18 -38.43
N GLY A 531 30.87 6.26 -37.88
CA GLY A 531 31.61 7.52 -37.81
C GLY A 531 30.92 8.70 -37.14
N ALA A 532 30.36 8.52 -35.93
CA ALA A 532 30.23 9.59 -34.93
C ALA A 532 29.74 8.98 -33.61
N ARG A 533 30.55 9.05 -32.56
CA ARG A 533 30.15 8.68 -31.20
C ARG A 533 29.12 9.68 -30.68
N GLY A 534 27.84 9.37 -30.84
CA GLY A 534 26.77 9.83 -29.94
C GLY A 534 26.50 8.74 -28.90
N SER A 535 26.27 9.12 -27.64
CA SER A 535 26.03 8.19 -26.53
C SER A 535 24.96 7.14 -26.88
N PRO A 536 25.15 5.87 -26.49
CA PRO A 536 24.16 4.82 -26.75
C PRO A 536 22.87 5.13 -26.00
N GLY A 537 21.75 5.05 -26.71
CA GLY A 537 20.42 5.49 -26.28
C GLY A 537 19.98 4.89 -24.96
N SER A 538 19.47 5.76 -24.09
CA SER A 538 18.74 5.38 -22.88
C SER A 538 17.46 4.62 -23.25
N PRO A 539 17.00 3.67 -22.42
CA PRO A 539 15.71 2.98 -22.60
C PRO A 539 14.58 4.00 -22.77
N GLU A 540 13.62 3.67 -23.64
CA GLU A 540 12.47 4.52 -23.97
C GLU A 540 11.76 5.00 -22.70
N GLU A 541 11.82 6.31 -22.44
CA GLU A 541 11.15 6.94 -21.32
C GLU A 541 9.63 6.87 -21.56
N THR A 542 8.93 6.08 -20.72
CA THR A 542 7.50 5.80 -20.90
C THR A 542 6.64 7.05 -20.74
N VAL A 543 5.40 7.00 -21.23
CA VAL A 543 4.44 8.10 -21.06
C VAL A 543 4.24 8.46 -19.57
N GLN A 544 4.23 7.45 -18.69
CA GLN A 544 4.14 7.67 -17.23
C GLN A 544 5.35 8.39 -16.67
N PHE A 545 6.56 8.03 -17.13
CA PHE A 545 7.79 8.73 -16.74
C PHE A 545 7.77 10.20 -17.17
N MET A 546 7.27 10.48 -18.37
CA MET A 546 7.10 11.85 -18.87
C MET A 546 6.06 12.65 -18.08
N MET A 547 4.94 12.03 -17.70
CA MET A 547 3.94 12.64 -16.83
C MET A 547 4.55 13.02 -15.46
N VAL A 548 5.32 12.13 -14.83
CA VAL A 548 5.97 12.44 -13.55
C VAL A 548 7.05 13.52 -13.71
N ASN A 549 7.82 13.51 -14.79
CA ASN A 549 8.79 14.58 -15.07
C ASN A 549 8.12 15.95 -15.22
N SER A 550 6.91 16.01 -15.79
CA SER A 550 6.17 17.27 -15.94
C SER A 550 5.83 17.89 -14.57
N LEU A 551 5.63 17.08 -13.52
CA LEU A 551 5.43 17.58 -12.15
C LEU A 551 6.60 18.44 -11.67
N LEU A 552 7.83 18.10 -12.07
CA LEU A 552 9.06 18.74 -11.61
C LEU A 552 9.58 19.85 -12.53
N SER A 553 9.07 19.94 -13.77
CA SER A 553 9.68 20.74 -14.83
C SER A 553 8.76 21.71 -15.58
N GLU A 554 7.43 21.57 -15.49
CA GLU A 554 6.47 22.40 -16.25
C GLU A 554 5.55 23.21 -15.32
N SER A 555 4.93 24.30 -15.80
CA SER A 555 3.87 24.97 -15.04
C SER A 555 2.55 24.20 -15.09
N TYR A 556 1.56 24.58 -14.28
CA TYR A 556 0.23 23.97 -14.35
C TYR A 556 -0.46 24.23 -15.70
N GLU A 557 -0.26 25.41 -16.28
CA GLU A 557 -0.78 25.80 -17.59
C GLU A 557 -0.15 24.97 -18.71
N SER A 558 1.17 24.77 -18.67
CA SER A 558 1.87 23.89 -19.63
C SER A 558 1.40 22.44 -19.49
N TRP A 559 1.25 21.93 -18.26
CA TRP A 559 0.67 20.61 -18.04
C TRP A 559 -0.73 20.50 -18.65
N THR A 560 -1.60 21.49 -18.43
CA THR A 560 -2.96 21.50 -18.98
C THR A 560 -2.96 21.48 -20.53
N GLN A 561 -2.00 22.18 -21.16
CA GLN A 561 -1.81 22.13 -22.62
C GLN A 561 -1.30 20.77 -23.10
N HIS A 562 -0.44 20.11 -22.32
CA HIS A 562 0.14 18.80 -22.66
C HIS A 562 -0.76 17.61 -22.29
N ARG A 563 -1.70 17.79 -21.35
CA ARG A 563 -2.58 16.75 -20.81
C ARG A 563 -3.36 15.99 -21.89
N PRO A 564 -3.96 16.62 -22.92
CA PRO A 564 -4.63 15.89 -23.99
C PRO A 564 -3.69 14.93 -24.75
N ALA A 565 -2.47 15.36 -25.05
CA ALA A 565 -1.47 14.54 -25.75
C ALA A 565 -0.96 13.39 -24.87
N PHE A 566 -0.78 13.65 -23.57
CA PHE A 566 -0.48 12.62 -22.57
C PHE A 566 -1.59 11.57 -22.47
N LEU A 567 -2.86 12.00 -22.45
CA LEU A 567 -4.01 11.10 -22.43
C LEU A 567 -4.02 10.22 -23.68
N GLN A 568 -3.84 10.78 -24.88
CA GLN A 568 -3.82 10.01 -26.12
C GLN A 568 -2.73 8.94 -26.12
N ARG A 569 -1.50 9.31 -25.76
CA ARG A 569 -0.36 8.38 -25.67
C ARG A 569 -0.56 7.33 -24.58
N GLY A 570 -1.07 7.74 -23.42
CA GLY A 570 -1.40 6.86 -22.31
C GLY A 570 -2.43 5.81 -22.70
N ILE A 571 -3.55 6.24 -23.30
CA ILE A 571 -4.62 5.37 -23.78
C ILE A 571 -4.08 4.35 -24.78
N TYR A 572 -3.30 4.79 -25.76
CA TYR A 572 -2.68 3.89 -26.74
C TYR A 572 -1.74 2.89 -26.07
N HIS A 573 -0.89 3.34 -25.16
CA HIS A 573 0.03 2.50 -24.42
C HIS A 573 -0.70 1.43 -23.58
N ALA A 574 -1.76 1.79 -22.86
CA ALA A 574 -2.59 0.85 -22.10
C ALA A 574 -3.27 -0.18 -23.02
N TYR A 575 -3.79 0.27 -24.16
CA TYR A 575 -4.41 -0.62 -25.14
C TYR A 575 -3.41 -1.62 -25.75
N MET A 576 -2.21 -1.17 -26.11
CA MET A 576 -1.17 -2.03 -26.69
C MET A 576 -0.65 -3.06 -25.68
N GLN A 577 -0.56 -2.68 -24.40
CA GLN A 577 -0.24 -3.60 -23.31
C GLN A 577 -1.27 -4.73 -23.17
N HIS A 578 -2.55 -4.36 -23.18
CA HIS A 578 -3.63 -5.33 -23.16
C HIS A 578 -3.56 -6.28 -24.36
N LYS A 579 -3.35 -5.75 -25.58
CA LYS A 579 -3.23 -6.55 -26.81
C LYS A 579 -2.06 -7.54 -26.78
N HIS A 580 -0.92 -7.15 -26.22
CA HIS A 580 0.26 -8.01 -26.14
C HIS A 580 0.29 -8.95 -24.94
N GLY A 581 -0.77 -8.96 -24.10
CA GLY A 581 -0.79 -9.72 -22.84
C GLY A 581 0.27 -9.27 -21.83
N ARG A 582 0.86 -8.09 -22.03
CA ARG A 582 1.90 -7.49 -21.20
C ARG A 582 1.30 -6.32 -20.45
N SER A 583 0.97 -6.47 -19.17
CA SER A 583 0.71 -5.28 -18.32
C SER A 583 2.05 -4.70 -17.90
N ALA A 584 2.38 -3.47 -18.30
CA ALA A 584 3.59 -2.79 -17.80
C ALA A 584 3.44 -2.28 -16.37
N LEU A 585 2.29 -2.51 -15.75
CA LEU A 585 2.02 -2.23 -14.33
C LEU A 585 2.17 -3.51 -13.48
N LYS A 586 2.57 -4.66 -14.05
CA LYS A 586 2.91 -5.87 -13.29
C LYS A 586 4.20 -5.66 -12.50
N LEU A 587 4.04 -5.50 -11.19
CA LEU A 587 5.13 -5.35 -10.21
C LEU A 587 5.68 -6.69 -9.67
N SER A 588 5.36 -7.82 -10.31
CA SER A 588 5.92 -9.13 -9.99
C SER A 588 6.32 -9.91 -11.25
N ALA A 589 7.49 -10.55 -11.17
CA ALA A 589 7.97 -11.50 -12.15
C ALA A 589 7.61 -12.91 -11.67
N GLU A 590 6.54 -13.48 -12.21
CA GLU A 590 6.36 -14.94 -12.24
C GLU A 590 5.43 -15.32 -13.40
N SER A 591 5.79 -16.44 -14.03
CA SER A 591 5.35 -16.90 -15.34
C SER A 591 3.94 -17.49 -15.35
N SER A 592 3.28 -17.31 -16.51
CA SER A 592 2.13 -18.06 -17.02
C SER A 592 0.85 -18.09 -16.19
N SER A 593 -0.08 -17.19 -16.53
CA SER A 593 -1.48 -17.57 -16.63
C SER A 593 -1.98 -17.17 -18.02
N SER A 594 -2.39 -18.18 -18.78
CA SER A 594 -3.09 -18.03 -20.06
C SER A 594 -4.43 -17.35 -19.80
N ALA A 595 -4.47 -16.03 -19.92
CA ALA A 595 -5.75 -15.35 -20.16
C ALA A 595 -6.29 -15.89 -21.48
N ALA A 596 -7.40 -16.61 -21.39
CA ALA A 596 -8.11 -17.17 -22.52
C ALA A 596 -8.22 -16.12 -23.63
N ARG A 597 -7.80 -16.49 -24.84
CA ARG A 597 -8.23 -15.81 -26.06
C ARG A 597 -9.74 -15.93 -26.11
N SER A 598 -10.46 -14.95 -25.57
CA SER A 598 -11.86 -14.76 -25.92
C SER A 598 -11.88 -14.18 -27.33
N ASP A 599 -12.40 -14.99 -28.24
CA ASP A 599 -12.68 -14.68 -29.65
C ASP A 599 -12.96 -13.20 -29.93
N GLU A 600 -12.25 -12.65 -30.92
CA GLU A 600 -12.79 -11.56 -31.74
C GLU A 600 -13.96 -12.14 -32.54
N GLY A 601 -15.10 -12.31 -31.87
CA GLY A 601 -16.29 -12.95 -32.41
C GLY A 601 -17.56 -12.35 -31.82
N SER A 602 -18.08 -11.32 -32.51
CA SER A 602 -19.50 -10.94 -32.55
C SER A 602 -20.22 -10.65 -31.21
N SER A 603 -20.18 -9.39 -30.75
CA SER A 603 -21.29 -8.78 -30.00
C SER A 603 -21.60 -7.40 -30.57
N ALA A 604 -22.72 -7.30 -31.27
CA ALA A 604 -23.17 -6.14 -32.04
C ALA A 604 -23.88 -5.07 -31.18
N ASP A 605 -23.34 -4.76 -30.00
CA ASP A 605 -23.84 -3.67 -29.16
C ASP A 605 -22.72 -2.65 -28.89
N PRO A 606 -22.77 -1.43 -29.46
CA PRO A 606 -21.75 -0.41 -29.25
C PRO A 606 -21.57 -0.01 -27.78
N ASN A 607 -22.55 -0.30 -26.92
CA ASN A 607 -22.49 -0.05 -25.48
C ASN A 607 -21.60 -1.07 -24.73
N ASP A 608 -21.47 -2.30 -25.23
CA ASP A 608 -20.57 -3.32 -24.65
C ASP A 608 -19.10 -3.07 -25.04
N ASP A 609 -18.87 -2.58 -26.26
CA ASP A 609 -17.54 -2.17 -26.74
C ASP A 609 -16.96 -1.01 -25.92
N GLY A 610 -17.77 0.01 -25.61
CA GLY A 610 -17.36 1.15 -24.78
C GLY A 610 -16.95 0.74 -23.36
N LYS A 611 -17.70 -0.18 -22.72
CA LYS A 611 -17.38 -0.72 -21.40
C LYS A 611 -16.08 -1.54 -21.39
N ARG A 612 -15.84 -2.35 -22.43
CA ARG A 612 -14.59 -3.09 -22.60
C ARG A 612 -13.40 -2.14 -22.79
N LEU A 613 -13.54 -1.12 -23.63
CA LEU A 613 -12.50 -0.11 -23.84
C LEU A 613 -12.20 0.64 -22.54
N PHE A 614 -13.24 1.03 -21.78
CA PHE A 614 -13.08 1.66 -20.49
C PHE A 614 -12.26 0.78 -19.53
N ALA A 615 -12.62 -0.50 -19.37
CA ALA A 615 -11.90 -1.44 -18.51
C ALA A 615 -10.41 -1.58 -18.89
N ILE A 616 -10.08 -1.51 -20.19
CA ILE A 616 -8.69 -1.59 -20.69
C ILE A 616 -7.88 -0.34 -20.29
N VAL A 617 -8.48 0.85 -20.36
CA VAL A 617 -7.76 2.12 -20.18
C VAL A 617 -7.92 2.73 -18.78
N GLN A 618 -8.83 2.19 -17.95
CA GLN A 618 -9.20 2.75 -16.65
C GLN A 618 -7.98 3.04 -15.78
N SER A 619 -7.06 2.08 -15.60
CA SER A 619 -5.86 2.30 -14.79
C SER A 619 -4.99 3.44 -15.33
N MET A 620 -4.91 3.64 -16.64
CA MET A 620 -4.17 4.76 -17.21
C MET A 620 -4.89 6.11 -16.99
N LEU A 621 -6.21 6.12 -17.03
CA LEU A 621 -7.00 7.31 -16.69
C LEU A 621 -6.83 7.67 -15.21
N VAL A 622 -6.92 6.69 -14.31
CA VAL A 622 -6.65 6.87 -12.87
C VAL A 622 -5.23 7.40 -12.67
N TYR A 623 -4.23 6.81 -13.33
CA TYR A 623 -2.84 7.25 -13.26
C TYR A 623 -2.69 8.73 -13.68
N THR A 624 -3.26 9.10 -14.82
CA THR A 624 -3.19 10.48 -15.34
C THR A 624 -3.92 11.45 -14.42
N GLY A 625 -5.05 11.03 -13.84
CA GLY A 625 -5.80 11.84 -12.87
C GLY A 625 -5.07 12.02 -11.54
N LEU A 626 -4.35 11.00 -11.05
CA LEU A 626 -3.47 11.15 -9.87
C LEU A 626 -2.38 12.19 -10.14
N VAL A 627 -1.77 12.17 -11.33
CA VAL A 627 -0.80 13.20 -11.73
C VAL A 627 -1.47 14.57 -11.77
N GLU A 628 -2.67 14.71 -12.33
CA GLU A 628 -3.45 15.95 -12.30
C GLU A 628 -3.67 16.47 -10.87
N GLN A 629 -4.10 15.61 -9.93
CA GLN A 629 -4.30 16.03 -8.54
C GLN A 629 -3.00 16.56 -7.91
N LEU A 630 -1.87 15.89 -8.16
CA LEU A 630 -0.56 16.37 -7.71
C LEU A 630 -0.17 17.69 -8.38
N GLN A 631 -0.43 17.86 -9.68
CA GLN A 631 -0.20 19.10 -10.41
C GLN A 631 -1.00 20.26 -9.79
N GLN A 632 -2.28 20.04 -9.49
CA GLN A 632 -3.13 21.05 -8.86
C GLN A 632 -2.62 21.43 -7.48
N PHE A 633 -2.36 20.45 -6.61
CA PHE A 633 -1.93 20.70 -5.24
C PHE A 633 -0.62 21.48 -5.17
N PHE A 634 0.40 21.06 -5.94
CA PHE A 634 1.72 21.66 -5.87
C PHE A 634 1.85 22.99 -6.62
N LYS A 635 1.00 23.26 -7.62
CA LYS A 635 1.22 24.40 -8.54
C LYS A 635 0.09 25.44 -8.58
N LYS A 636 -1.14 25.13 -8.15
CA LYS A 636 -2.19 26.15 -8.03
C LYS A 636 -2.04 26.92 -6.72
N GLY A 637 -1.90 28.25 -6.82
CA GLY A 637 -1.95 29.14 -5.66
C GLY A 637 -3.38 29.22 -5.09
N LYS A 638 -3.50 29.47 -3.77
CA LYS A 638 -4.79 29.85 -3.18
C LYS A 638 -5.23 31.16 -3.85
N SER A 639 -6.44 31.24 -4.39
CA SER A 639 -6.98 32.45 -5.02
C SER A 639 -7.26 33.52 -3.95
N SER A 640 -6.20 34.12 -3.42
CA SER A 640 -6.27 35.31 -2.59
C SER A 640 -6.37 36.53 -3.49
N GLY A 641 -7.37 37.39 -3.22
CA GLY A 641 -7.71 38.55 -4.03
C GLY A 641 -6.58 39.56 -4.18
N THR A 642 -6.54 40.13 -5.39
CA THR A 642 -6.03 41.47 -5.72
C THR A 642 -4.60 41.83 -5.30
N SER A 643 -3.64 41.52 -6.18
CA SER A 643 -2.46 42.38 -6.36
C SER A 643 -2.04 42.39 -7.84
N LYS A 644 -2.24 43.52 -8.50
CA LYS A 644 -1.67 43.80 -9.82
C LYS A 644 -0.16 44.02 -9.66
N SER A 645 0.67 43.14 -10.22
CA SER A 645 2.03 43.46 -10.61
C SER A 645 2.31 42.91 -12.01
N SER A 646 3.17 43.64 -12.70
CA SER A 646 3.39 43.61 -14.14
C SER A 646 4.49 42.61 -14.53
N GLN A 647 4.44 42.18 -15.79
CA GLN A 647 5.52 41.65 -16.64
C GLN A 647 5.57 40.12 -16.88
N LYS A 648 5.71 39.81 -18.18
CA LYS A 648 5.56 38.51 -18.84
C LYS A 648 6.65 37.46 -18.53
N ASP A 649 7.67 37.80 -17.73
CA ASP A 649 8.74 36.88 -17.33
C ASP A 649 8.54 36.29 -15.93
N GLU A 650 7.52 36.71 -15.16
CA GLU A 650 7.23 36.22 -13.79
C GLU A 650 6.46 34.89 -13.72
N ALA A 651 5.88 34.40 -14.84
CA ALA A 651 5.03 33.21 -14.81
C ALA A 651 5.82 31.91 -14.52
N SER A 652 7.07 31.84 -14.99
CA SER A 652 7.95 30.67 -14.80
C SER A 652 8.38 30.49 -13.34
N SER A 653 8.58 31.58 -12.59
CA SER A 653 9.03 31.54 -11.18
C SER A 653 7.90 31.40 -10.16
N LYS A 654 6.65 31.71 -10.56
CA LYS A 654 5.50 31.76 -9.64
C LYS A 654 5.03 30.36 -9.19
N TRP A 655 4.97 29.39 -10.10
CA TRP A 655 4.57 28.03 -9.74
C TRP A 655 5.68 27.30 -8.95
N GLU A 656 6.96 27.57 -9.26
CA GLU A 656 8.09 27.01 -8.52
C GLU A 656 8.08 27.47 -7.05
N SER A 657 7.76 28.74 -6.82
CA SER A 657 7.63 29.32 -5.47
C SER A 657 6.46 28.68 -4.72
N THR A 658 5.32 28.52 -5.40
CA THR A 658 4.13 27.83 -4.84
C THR A 658 4.45 26.39 -4.46
N MET A 659 5.14 25.66 -5.33
CA MET A 659 5.57 24.29 -5.08
C MET A 659 6.54 24.21 -3.90
N LYS A 660 7.51 25.13 -3.80
CA LYS A 660 8.43 25.21 -2.66
C LYS A 660 7.72 25.49 -1.34
N GLU A 661 6.71 26.35 -1.34
CA GLU A 661 5.86 26.63 -0.18
C GLU A 661 5.10 25.37 0.25
N ARG A 662 4.38 24.71 -0.69
CA ARG A 662 3.64 23.47 -0.44
C ARG A 662 4.54 22.34 0.07
N LEU A 663 5.70 22.15 -0.56
CA LEU A 663 6.69 21.15 -0.16
C LEU A 663 7.35 21.46 1.20
N SER A 664 7.22 22.69 1.71
CA SER A 664 7.69 23.05 3.05
C SER A 664 6.58 22.95 4.11
N ASN A 665 5.32 22.88 3.68
CA ASN A 665 4.15 22.73 4.56
C ASN A 665 3.78 21.26 4.74
N MET A 666 4.36 20.64 5.77
CA MET A 666 4.16 19.22 6.06
C MET A 666 2.72 18.86 6.42
N LYS A 667 1.98 19.77 7.07
CA LYS A 667 0.58 19.54 7.42
C LYS A 667 -0.27 19.42 6.16
N GLU A 668 -0.10 20.33 5.21
CA GLU A 668 -0.80 20.26 3.92
C GLU A 668 -0.36 19.04 3.09
N MET A 669 0.93 18.68 3.11
CA MET A 669 1.41 17.47 2.42
C MET A 669 0.78 16.19 2.97
N VAL A 670 0.66 16.05 4.29
CA VAL A 670 -0.04 14.89 4.89
C VAL A 670 -1.55 14.98 4.61
N GLY A 671 -2.13 16.18 4.67
CA GLY A 671 -3.54 16.42 4.36
C GLY A 671 -3.94 16.00 2.94
N LEU A 672 -3.04 16.16 1.97
CA LEU A 672 -3.22 15.72 0.57
C LEU A 672 -3.61 14.24 0.46
N SER A 673 -3.19 13.40 1.42
CA SER A 673 -3.58 11.98 1.48
C SER A 673 -5.10 11.80 1.48
N LYS A 674 -5.84 12.57 2.30
CA LYS A 674 -7.30 12.47 2.40
C LYS A 674 -7.96 12.83 1.06
N ASP A 675 -7.51 13.92 0.45
CA ASP A 675 -8.04 14.41 -0.82
C ASP A 675 -7.75 13.43 -1.97
N LEU A 676 -6.52 12.90 -2.04
CA LEU A 676 -6.12 11.91 -3.06
C LEU A 676 -6.91 10.61 -2.94
N LEU A 677 -7.12 10.11 -1.72
CA LEU A 677 -7.87 8.87 -1.51
C LEU A 677 -9.37 9.07 -1.79
N SER A 678 -9.95 10.20 -1.39
CA SER A 678 -11.33 10.54 -1.73
C SER A 678 -11.52 10.63 -3.24
N TRP A 679 -10.60 11.32 -3.95
CA TRP A 679 -10.65 11.42 -5.40
C TRP A 679 -10.45 10.05 -6.07
N LEU A 680 -9.56 9.21 -5.53
CA LEU A 680 -9.33 7.86 -6.04
C LEU A 680 -10.58 6.99 -5.88
N ASP A 681 -11.29 7.09 -4.75
CA ASP A 681 -12.54 6.36 -4.53
C ASP A 681 -13.62 6.80 -5.55
N ASP A 682 -13.76 8.11 -5.79
CA ASP A 682 -14.66 8.67 -6.83
C ASP A 682 -14.29 8.16 -8.23
N MET A 683 -13.00 8.21 -8.61
CA MET A 683 -12.52 7.78 -9.93
C MET A 683 -12.66 6.26 -10.13
N THR A 684 -12.35 5.47 -9.10
CA THR A 684 -12.50 4.01 -9.16
C THR A 684 -13.97 3.61 -9.21
N SER A 685 -14.86 4.48 -8.73
CA SER A 685 -16.30 4.36 -8.87
C SER A 685 -16.84 4.86 -10.21
N SER A 686 -16.06 5.14 -11.26
CA SER A 686 -16.64 5.47 -12.58
C SER A 686 -17.12 4.22 -13.35
N GLU A 687 -18.28 4.24 -14.04
CA GLU A 687 -18.76 3.12 -14.90
C GLU A 687 -18.32 3.21 -16.34
N ASP A 688 -18.11 4.43 -16.83
CA ASP A 688 -17.84 4.69 -18.22
C ASP A 688 -16.78 5.80 -18.41
N LEU A 689 -16.37 5.97 -19.66
CA LEU A 689 -15.38 6.96 -20.05
C LEU A 689 -15.82 8.39 -19.73
N GLN A 690 -17.12 8.70 -19.87
CA GLN A 690 -17.62 10.05 -19.68
C GLN A 690 -17.57 10.45 -18.21
N GLU A 691 -17.98 9.57 -17.30
CA GLU A 691 -17.86 9.76 -15.86
C GLU A 691 -16.40 9.88 -15.45
N ALA A 692 -15.52 9.00 -15.94
CA ALA A 692 -14.10 9.03 -15.65
C ALA A 692 -13.43 10.34 -16.10
N PHE A 693 -13.67 10.80 -17.33
CA PHE A 693 -13.14 12.08 -17.81
C PHE A 693 -13.71 13.28 -17.06
N ASP A 694 -14.93 13.17 -16.53
CA ASP A 694 -15.52 14.23 -15.72
C ASP A 694 -14.90 14.31 -14.33
N VAL A 695 -14.74 13.19 -13.62
CA VAL A 695 -14.06 13.12 -12.32
C VAL A 695 -12.62 13.63 -12.42
N MET A 696 -11.95 13.39 -13.55
CA MET A 696 -10.63 13.93 -13.85
C MET A 696 -10.61 15.45 -14.17
N GLY A 697 -11.76 16.06 -14.45
CA GLY A 697 -11.83 17.42 -15.00
C GLY A 697 -11.23 17.54 -16.42
N ALA A 698 -11.28 16.45 -17.19
CA ALA A 698 -10.70 16.30 -18.52
C ALA A 698 -11.74 16.26 -19.66
N LEU A 699 -13.05 16.39 -19.36
CA LEU A 699 -14.06 16.60 -20.41
C LEU A 699 -13.74 17.77 -21.36
N PRO A 700 -13.22 18.92 -20.89
CA PRO A 700 -12.82 19.99 -21.80
C PRO A 700 -11.77 19.54 -22.81
N ASP A 701 -10.80 18.71 -22.40
CA ASP A 701 -9.73 18.21 -23.28
C ASP A 701 -10.28 17.32 -24.40
N VAL A 702 -11.28 16.51 -24.07
CA VAL A 702 -11.97 15.61 -25.01
C VAL A 702 -12.77 16.43 -26.02
N PHE A 703 -13.59 17.37 -25.55
CA PHE A 703 -14.52 18.12 -26.40
C PHE A 703 -13.84 19.26 -27.18
N SER A 704 -12.77 19.86 -26.65
CA SER A 704 -11.96 20.84 -27.39
C SER A 704 -11.23 20.22 -28.58
N SER A 705 -11.03 18.91 -28.56
CA SER A 705 -10.43 18.14 -29.65
C SER A 705 -11.41 17.84 -30.81
N GLY A 706 -12.65 18.33 -30.72
CA GLY A 706 -13.67 18.20 -31.78
C GLY A 706 -14.53 16.94 -31.71
N TYR A 707 -14.33 16.08 -30.71
CA TYR A 707 -15.17 14.90 -30.47
C TYR A 707 -16.44 15.29 -29.71
N THR A 708 -17.54 14.57 -29.96
CA THR A 708 -18.81 14.77 -29.23
C THR A 708 -19.08 13.67 -28.19
N LYS A 709 -18.30 12.58 -28.22
CA LYS A 709 -18.35 11.46 -27.28
C LYS A 709 -16.94 11.08 -26.83
N CYS A 710 -16.83 10.66 -25.56
CA CYS A 710 -15.55 10.22 -24.98
C CYS A 710 -15.02 8.93 -25.63
N ASP A 711 -15.90 8.00 -26.02
CA ASP A 711 -15.52 6.78 -26.73
C ASP A 711 -14.79 7.06 -28.04
N ASP A 712 -15.24 8.08 -28.78
CA ASP A 712 -14.66 8.44 -30.07
C ASP A 712 -13.25 9.01 -29.90
N PHE A 713 -13.01 9.79 -28.84
CA PHE A 713 -11.67 10.26 -28.47
C PHE A 713 -10.73 9.09 -28.12
N VAL A 714 -11.19 8.12 -27.32
CA VAL A 714 -10.39 6.93 -26.97
C VAL A 714 -10.07 6.09 -28.20
N ARG A 715 -11.06 5.86 -29.07
CA ARG A 715 -10.85 5.13 -30.34
C ARG A 715 -9.89 5.88 -31.26
N ALA A 716 -10.01 7.19 -31.35
CA ALA A 716 -9.09 8.01 -32.14
C ALA A 716 -7.67 7.98 -31.60
N ALA A 717 -7.48 8.02 -30.28
CA ALA A 717 -6.17 7.85 -29.66
C ALA A 717 -5.54 6.48 -30.00
N ILE A 718 -6.35 5.42 -29.99
CA ILE A 718 -5.90 4.07 -30.38
C ILE A 718 -5.53 4.00 -31.88
N GLN A 719 -6.29 4.67 -32.76
CA GLN A 719 -6.04 4.70 -34.21
C GLN A 719 -4.83 5.55 -34.57
N ALA A 720 -4.67 6.71 -33.93
CA ALA A 720 -3.55 7.62 -34.12
C ALA A 720 -2.21 6.97 -33.75
N GLY A 721 -2.19 6.07 -32.74
CA GLY A 721 -0.99 5.31 -32.40
C GLY A 721 -0.62 4.21 -33.40
N ARG A 722 -1.55 3.77 -34.26
CA ARG A 722 -1.30 2.78 -35.31
C ARG A 722 -0.80 3.39 -36.63
N SER A 723 -0.93 4.71 -36.79
CA SER A 723 -0.55 5.47 -37.99
C SER A 723 0.83 6.10 -37.80
#